data_AF-A0A845CTI4-F1
#
_entry.id   AF-A0A845CTI4-F1
#
_cell.length_a   1.000
_cell.length_b   1.000
_cell.length_c   1.000
_cell.angle_alpha   90.00
_cell.angle_beta   90.00
_cell.angle_gamma   90.00
#
_symmetry.space_group_name_H-M   'P 1'
#
loop_
_entity.id
_entity.type
_entity.pdbx_description
1 polymer ?
#
loop_
_entity_poly.entity_id
_entity_poly.type
_entity_poly.pdbx_seq_one_letter_code
_entity_poly.pdbx_strand_id
1 'polypeptide(L)'
;MSTRVVGRPHPIIDAVEKVSGATIFINDLELPGALTGMALRSPHPHARILNVDTSDAERLAGVAVVLSKNNTPDAPFGINHKDEAAFCREKARYVGDEIAAVAAVDEETAREALSLIRVEYEVLPTVADPFAAQEPDAPLVHDSVAGNIANEFHIKRGGVDEAFHAADAAFADDFHTHLAHQAYIEPTGCAAQWHSDGKISVWGCLQSVFLIRTFMLGPAMGMSPDDFRVTQTKPGGAFGGKLDVKAALMAAMLSRAAEKPVRFMMSLEEDLIAMRPRMPVHISLESAWKRDGTLAGKRVRIVAENGAYSSLSPAIMSSIALRTDNLYKTPAAEIQGKLVYTNIIPSGQMRGFGNVQATYAWESHLDNVADGLGLDPADLRLKNYTEKGDVSLHGWKIASCAVADATRYVVEEMDWKAKRARGGKGRGVGLASCIHVSGNKGFSVELGPDDTDPSSGVVRVDEEGKVEIWSGESDLGQGATSVMAYIASEVMGIPVDRFKVPPTDTGYMPFGMGAFASRITLIGGNAVKLAAEDARRNLLDAAAESMEIPADELEIVEGEVRAKALPERKMAVGEVVRRAGSVIEGEGKWLAGGDVLDKEKYGNPSTTYSFSTHGAEVEVDMETGVVTVLGICCGHDPGRVINRLGAEGQVEGGVVQGMSFAMMEGLAPLEGHLRGKNFHDYLIATSMDAPPIEHDFFESMDPYGPYGAKGLAEVAINPITAAICNAIYHATGGARIRTLPVSPERVLEAIEEARM
;
A
#
# COMPACT_ATOMS: atom_id res chain seq x y z
N MET A 1 13.56 -17.30 -24.32
CA MET A 1 14.60 -16.46 -24.95
C MET A 1 15.40 -15.81 -23.83
N SER A 2 16.72 -15.66 -23.96
CA SER A 2 17.53 -14.91 -22.98
C SER A 2 17.17 -13.43 -23.07
N THR A 3 16.94 -12.77 -21.94
CA THR A 3 16.75 -11.31 -21.84
C THR A 3 18.10 -10.60 -21.70
N ARG A 4 18.18 -9.33 -22.13
CA ARG A 4 19.40 -8.49 -22.07
C ARG A 4 19.40 -7.55 -20.86
N VAL A 5 18.27 -6.88 -20.64
CA VAL A 5 18.02 -5.87 -19.60
C VAL A 5 17.17 -6.47 -18.48
N VAL A 6 16.06 -7.13 -18.84
CA VAL A 6 15.14 -7.72 -17.85
C VAL A 6 15.85 -8.83 -17.06
N GLY A 7 15.75 -8.79 -15.73
CA GLY A 7 16.37 -9.75 -14.80
C GLY A 7 17.83 -9.43 -14.45
N ARG A 8 18.39 -8.31 -14.92
CA ARG A 8 19.73 -7.84 -14.57
C ARG A 8 19.66 -6.75 -13.49
N PRO A 9 20.75 -6.52 -12.73
CA PRO A 9 20.82 -5.42 -11.79
C PRO A 9 21.14 -4.11 -12.52
N HIS A 10 20.23 -3.14 -12.41
CA HIS A 10 20.39 -1.80 -12.98
C HIS A 10 20.06 -0.71 -11.94
N PRO A 11 20.89 0.34 -11.80
CA PRO A 11 20.54 1.54 -11.03
C PRO A 11 19.29 2.19 -11.58
N ILE A 12 18.40 2.68 -10.71
CA ILE A 12 17.20 3.42 -11.12
C ILE A 12 17.56 4.61 -12.02
N ILE A 13 16.70 4.91 -13.01
CA ILE A 13 16.99 5.89 -14.06
C ILE A 13 17.10 7.33 -13.54
N ASP A 14 16.56 7.61 -12.35
CA ASP A 14 16.61 8.92 -11.69
C ASP A 14 17.59 8.96 -10.49
N ALA A 15 18.51 7.98 -10.39
CA ALA A 15 19.46 7.87 -9.28
C ALA A 15 20.34 9.11 -9.12
N VAL A 16 20.88 9.64 -10.23
CA VAL A 16 21.80 10.79 -10.23
C VAL A 16 21.12 12.04 -9.68
N GLU A 17 19.88 12.29 -10.08
CA GLU A 17 19.11 13.45 -9.60
C GLU A 17 18.87 13.37 -8.09
N LYS A 18 18.57 12.16 -7.57
CA LYS A 18 18.33 11.93 -6.14
C LYS A 18 19.59 12.16 -5.30
N VAL A 19 20.73 11.59 -5.70
CA VAL A 19 21.97 11.69 -4.90
C VAL A 19 22.68 13.04 -5.02
N SER A 20 22.35 13.84 -6.04
CA SER A 20 22.91 15.19 -6.22
C SER A 20 22.07 16.30 -5.58
N GLY A 21 20.87 15.98 -5.07
CA GLY A 21 19.92 16.97 -4.56
C GLY A 21 19.18 17.75 -5.65
N ALA A 22 19.18 17.26 -6.89
CA ALA A 22 18.49 17.89 -8.02
C ALA A 22 17.03 17.46 -8.17
N THR A 23 16.60 16.41 -7.45
CA THR A 23 15.20 15.99 -7.40
C THR A 23 14.33 17.07 -6.74
N ILE A 24 13.28 17.50 -7.44
CA ILE A 24 12.32 18.50 -6.96
C ILE A 24 11.14 17.81 -6.28
N PHE A 25 11.03 17.95 -4.95
CA PHE A 25 9.88 17.54 -4.16
C PHE A 25 8.84 18.67 -4.10
N ILE A 26 7.69 18.44 -3.45
CA ILE A 26 6.61 19.44 -3.41
C ILE A 26 7.03 20.76 -2.73
N ASN A 27 7.92 20.68 -1.72
CA ASN A 27 8.40 21.85 -1.01
C ASN A 27 9.44 22.66 -1.81
N ASP A 28 10.11 22.01 -2.77
CA ASP A 28 11.10 22.63 -3.66
C ASP A 28 10.45 23.30 -4.88
N LEU A 29 9.18 22.98 -5.16
CA LEU A 29 8.45 23.50 -6.32
C LEU A 29 8.28 25.02 -6.20
N GLU A 30 8.87 25.78 -7.12
CA GLU A 30 8.71 27.23 -7.19
C GLU A 30 7.30 27.60 -7.68
N LEU A 31 6.55 28.32 -6.85
CA LEU A 31 5.22 28.85 -7.15
C LEU A 31 5.20 30.33 -6.79
N PRO A 32 5.51 31.23 -7.74
CA PRO A 32 5.53 32.67 -7.48
C PRO A 32 4.21 33.19 -6.93
N GLY A 33 4.27 33.92 -5.81
CA GLY A 33 3.09 34.47 -5.16
C GLY A 33 2.22 33.44 -4.41
N ALA A 34 2.73 32.22 -4.18
CA ALA A 34 2.03 31.23 -3.38
C ALA A 34 1.87 31.67 -1.93
N LEU A 35 0.66 31.51 -1.41
CA LEU A 35 0.32 31.68 -0.01
C LEU A 35 0.62 30.38 0.78
N THR A 36 0.86 30.53 2.07
CA THR A 36 0.96 29.40 3.01
C THR A 36 -0.42 29.02 3.53
N GLY A 37 -0.83 27.79 3.25
CA GLY A 37 -2.06 27.18 3.75
C GLY A 37 -1.81 26.36 5.03
N MET A 38 -2.65 26.53 6.05
CA MET A 38 -2.63 25.75 7.29
C MET A 38 -4.04 25.47 7.80
N ALA A 39 -4.22 24.43 8.63
CA ALA A 39 -5.52 24.04 9.16
C ALA A 39 -5.60 24.10 10.69
N LEU A 40 -6.74 24.58 11.20
CA LEU A 40 -7.14 24.43 12.60
C LEU A 40 -7.83 23.08 12.77
N ARG A 41 -7.38 22.30 13.74
CA ARG A 41 -7.90 20.96 14.03
C ARG A 41 -8.50 20.87 15.42
N SER A 42 -9.44 19.96 15.60
CA SER A 42 -10.09 19.70 16.88
C SER A 42 -9.07 19.27 17.93
N PRO A 43 -9.05 19.89 19.12
CA PRO A 43 -8.30 19.40 20.26
C PRO A 43 -9.05 18.32 21.04
N HIS A 44 -10.30 18.02 20.67
CA HIS A 44 -11.19 17.11 21.40
C HIS A 44 -11.45 15.82 20.63
N PRO A 45 -11.43 14.64 21.29
CA PRO A 45 -11.81 13.38 20.66
C PRO A 45 -13.28 13.31 20.26
N HIS A 46 -14.17 13.94 21.01
CA HIS A 46 -15.58 14.01 20.67
C HIS A 46 -16.20 15.30 21.21
N ALA A 47 -16.70 16.15 20.32
CA ALA A 47 -17.33 17.40 20.72
C ALA A 47 -18.33 17.89 19.67
N ARG A 48 -19.45 18.45 20.13
CA ARG A 48 -20.37 19.22 19.28
C ARG A 48 -19.81 20.62 19.06
N ILE A 49 -19.88 21.10 17.81
CA ILE A 49 -19.38 22.42 17.42
C ILE A 49 -20.54 23.41 17.46
N LEU A 50 -20.59 24.22 18.51
CA LEU A 50 -21.66 25.20 18.73
C LEU A 50 -21.48 26.42 17.82
N ASN A 51 -20.26 26.94 17.74
CA ASN A 51 -19.93 28.13 16.95
C ASN A 51 -18.47 28.09 16.46
N VAL A 52 -18.22 28.70 15.30
CA VAL A 52 -16.87 28.94 14.74
C VAL A 52 -16.82 30.40 14.31
N ASP A 53 -16.10 31.24 15.05
CA ASP A 53 -15.87 32.65 14.73
C ASP A 53 -14.48 32.84 14.12
N THR A 54 -14.46 33.22 12.84
CA THR A 54 -13.25 33.46 12.04
C THR A 54 -12.92 34.96 11.91
N SER A 55 -13.72 35.84 12.50
CA SER A 55 -13.74 37.26 12.14
C SER A 55 -12.44 38.01 12.49
N ASP A 56 -11.77 37.65 13.60
CA ASP A 56 -10.48 38.23 13.97
C ASP A 56 -9.36 37.76 13.00
N ALA A 57 -9.37 36.48 12.63
CA ALA A 57 -8.41 35.91 11.67
C ALA A 57 -8.57 36.53 10.27
N GLU A 58 -9.80 36.76 9.82
CA GLU A 58 -10.10 37.42 8.53
C GLU A 58 -9.63 38.89 8.49
N ARG A 59 -9.55 39.57 9.64
CA ARG A 59 -9.07 40.95 9.74
C ARG A 59 -7.55 41.07 9.84
N LEU A 60 -6.84 39.97 10.10
CA LEU A 60 -5.40 39.98 10.28
C LEU A 60 -4.70 40.35 8.96
N ALA A 61 -3.80 41.33 9.01
CA ALA A 61 -3.04 41.75 7.83
C ALA A 61 -2.18 40.59 7.31
N GLY A 62 -2.25 40.32 6.01
CA GLY A 62 -1.52 39.21 5.38
C GLY A 62 -2.32 37.91 5.25
N VAL A 63 -3.50 37.82 5.88
CA VAL A 63 -4.46 36.72 5.61
C VAL A 63 -5.23 37.02 4.34
N ALA A 64 -5.25 36.06 3.41
CA ALA A 64 -6.01 36.19 2.16
C ALA A 64 -7.41 35.59 2.27
N VAL A 65 -7.54 34.44 2.94
CA VAL A 65 -8.83 33.77 3.14
C VAL A 65 -8.82 32.86 4.37
N VAL A 66 -9.99 32.73 4.99
CA VAL A 66 -10.29 31.74 6.03
C VAL A 66 -11.49 30.90 5.58
N LEU A 67 -11.36 29.58 5.62
CA LEU A 67 -12.42 28.63 5.27
C LEU A 67 -12.84 27.85 6.52
N SER A 68 -14.14 27.58 6.65
CA SER A 68 -14.72 26.76 7.71
C SER A 68 -16.04 26.17 7.24
N LYS A 69 -16.79 25.52 8.15
CA LYS A 69 -18.15 25.05 7.86
C LYS A 69 -19.10 26.17 7.41
N ASN A 70 -18.85 27.43 7.79
CA ASN A 70 -19.76 28.54 7.55
C ASN A 70 -19.78 29.04 6.10
N ASN A 71 -18.69 28.80 5.36
CA ASN A 71 -18.51 29.33 4.00
C ASN A 71 -18.08 28.26 2.98
N THR A 72 -18.27 26.99 3.32
CA THR A 72 -17.99 25.85 2.42
C THR A 72 -19.18 24.90 2.35
N PRO A 73 -19.42 24.27 1.18
CA PRO A 73 -20.54 23.36 1.00
C PRO A 73 -20.35 22.08 1.83
N ASP A 74 -21.45 21.56 2.36
CA ASP A 74 -21.45 20.23 2.99
C ASP A 74 -21.43 19.14 1.91
N ALA A 75 -20.22 18.76 1.50
CA ALA A 75 -19.96 17.78 0.45
C ALA A 75 -19.11 16.62 1.01
N PRO A 76 -19.75 15.56 1.52
CA PRO A 76 -19.03 14.36 1.94
C PRO A 76 -18.31 13.69 0.77
N PHE A 77 -17.10 13.20 1.00
CA PHE A 77 -16.24 12.55 0.01
C PHE A 77 -15.75 11.18 0.49
N GLY A 78 -15.21 10.41 -0.45
CA GLY A 78 -14.66 9.07 -0.23
C GLY A 78 -14.94 8.16 -1.43
N ILE A 79 -14.05 7.18 -1.68
CA ILE A 79 -14.15 6.31 -2.87
C ILE A 79 -15.36 5.36 -2.78
N ASN A 80 -15.54 4.71 -1.63
CA ASN A 80 -16.57 3.67 -1.43
C ASN A 80 -17.50 3.95 -0.25
N HIS A 81 -17.13 4.91 0.60
CA HIS A 81 -17.90 5.31 1.78
C HIS A 81 -17.72 6.82 1.96
N LYS A 82 -18.83 7.57 1.95
CA LYS A 82 -18.84 9.04 1.95
C LYS A 82 -19.37 9.55 3.28
N ASP A 83 -18.55 9.46 4.31
CA ASP A 83 -18.87 9.81 5.70
C ASP A 83 -18.05 11.00 6.24
N GLU A 84 -17.15 11.55 5.43
CA GLU A 84 -16.21 12.60 5.81
C GLU A 84 -16.35 13.82 4.91
N ALA A 85 -16.28 15.02 5.48
CA ALA A 85 -16.34 16.29 4.77
C ALA A 85 -15.06 17.11 4.96
N ALA A 86 -14.86 18.15 4.15
CA ALA A 86 -13.65 18.98 4.24
C ALA A 86 -13.45 19.63 5.62
N PHE A 87 -14.55 20.02 6.28
CA PHE A 87 -14.56 20.56 7.63
C PHE A 87 -15.68 19.93 8.45
N CYS A 88 -15.45 19.73 9.75
CA CYS A 88 -16.45 19.24 10.69
C CYS A 88 -17.71 20.12 10.64
N ARG A 89 -18.87 19.49 10.47
CA ARG A 89 -20.17 20.18 10.41
C ARG A 89 -20.79 20.33 11.78
N GLU A 90 -21.24 19.23 12.34
CA GLU A 90 -21.97 19.19 13.61
C GLU A 90 -21.07 18.79 14.78
N LYS A 91 -20.19 17.82 14.56
CA LYS A 91 -19.31 17.26 15.59
C LYS A 91 -17.88 17.12 15.05
N ALA A 92 -16.91 17.37 15.93
CA ALA A 92 -15.58 16.82 15.80
C ALA A 92 -15.57 15.41 16.40
N ARG A 93 -14.98 14.45 15.68
CA ARG A 93 -15.06 13.02 16.00
C ARG A 93 -13.74 12.38 16.43
N TYR A 94 -12.63 13.13 16.37
CA TYR A 94 -11.33 12.72 16.88
C TYR A 94 -10.42 13.95 17.09
N VAL A 95 -9.32 13.79 17.84
CA VAL A 95 -8.28 14.82 17.95
C VAL A 95 -7.51 14.90 16.64
N GLY A 96 -7.63 16.01 15.91
CA GLY A 96 -7.09 16.16 14.56
C GLY A 96 -8.15 16.46 13.48
N ASP A 97 -9.45 16.33 13.81
CA ASP A 97 -10.55 16.57 12.86
C ASP A 97 -10.55 18.04 12.36
N GLU A 98 -10.74 18.27 11.06
CA GLU A 98 -10.55 19.60 10.45
C GLU A 98 -11.68 20.57 10.75
N ILE A 99 -11.37 21.71 11.39
CA ILE A 99 -12.36 22.71 11.82
C ILE A 99 -12.41 23.90 10.87
N ALA A 100 -11.23 24.41 10.51
CA ALA A 100 -11.06 25.56 9.64
C ALA A 100 -9.69 25.49 8.95
N ALA A 101 -9.49 26.30 7.91
CA ALA A 101 -8.19 26.47 7.26
C ALA A 101 -7.97 27.93 6.85
N VAL A 102 -6.71 28.35 6.78
CA VAL A 102 -6.29 29.71 6.42
C VAL A 102 -5.30 29.65 5.27
N ALA A 103 -5.29 30.69 4.43
CA ALA A 103 -4.16 30.98 3.54
C ALA A 103 -3.64 32.39 3.81
N ALA A 104 -2.34 32.51 4.10
CA ALA A 104 -1.69 33.77 4.43
C ALA A 104 -0.37 33.94 3.66
N VAL A 105 0.21 35.14 3.72
CA VAL A 105 1.43 35.49 2.97
C VAL A 105 2.68 34.70 3.40
N ASP A 106 2.70 34.18 4.63
CA ASP A 106 3.76 33.36 5.18
C ASP A 106 3.25 32.46 6.32
N GLU A 107 4.12 31.58 6.83
CA GLU A 107 3.80 30.64 7.90
C GLU A 107 3.51 31.31 9.24
N GLU A 108 4.23 32.38 9.58
CA GLU A 108 4.06 33.11 10.84
C GLU A 108 2.66 33.73 10.91
N THR A 109 2.25 34.42 9.85
CA THR A 109 0.92 35.02 9.72
C THR A 109 -0.17 33.93 9.71
N ALA A 110 0.05 32.79 9.05
CA ALA A 110 -0.90 31.68 9.06
C ALA A 110 -1.09 31.10 10.47
N ARG A 111 -0.02 30.91 11.24
CA ARG A 111 -0.09 30.44 12.64
C ARG A 111 -0.80 31.45 13.54
N GLU A 112 -0.52 32.75 13.39
CA GLU A 112 -1.23 33.80 14.13
C GLU A 112 -2.72 33.78 13.78
N ALA A 113 -3.08 33.70 12.50
CA ALA A 113 -4.47 33.63 12.05
C ALA A 113 -5.23 32.45 12.67
N LEU A 114 -4.62 31.26 12.71
CA LEU A 114 -5.23 30.09 13.35
C LEU A 114 -5.50 30.31 14.85
N SER A 115 -4.62 31.02 15.55
CA SER A 115 -4.79 31.34 16.98
C SER A 115 -5.93 32.32 17.26
N LEU A 116 -6.35 33.10 16.26
CA LEU A 116 -7.43 34.06 16.35
C LEU A 116 -8.82 33.47 16.06
N ILE A 117 -8.89 32.25 15.51
CA ILE A 117 -10.15 31.55 15.27
C ILE A 117 -10.68 31.02 16.60
N ARG A 118 -11.90 31.39 16.97
CA ARG A 118 -12.55 30.96 18.21
C ARG A 118 -13.59 29.91 17.92
N VAL A 119 -13.46 28.75 18.56
CA VAL A 119 -14.39 27.63 18.40
C VAL A 119 -15.03 27.30 19.74
N GLU A 120 -16.36 27.30 19.77
CA GLU A 120 -17.13 26.92 20.95
C GLU A 120 -17.54 25.45 20.84
N TYR A 121 -17.11 24.66 21.80
CA TYR A 121 -17.38 23.22 21.87
C TYR A 121 -18.27 22.87 23.05
N GLU A 122 -19.14 21.90 22.85
CA GLU A 122 -19.70 21.07 23.92
C GLU A 122 -19.02 19.70 23.86
N VAL A 123 -18.13 19.41 24.81
CA VAL A 123 -17.39 18.14 24.86
C VAL A 123 -18.35 17.00 25.19
N LEU A 124 -18.26 15.92 24.43
CA LEU A 124 -19.14 14.75 24.52
C LEU A 124 -18.39 13.54 25.10
N PRO A 125 -19.11 12.55 25.66
CA PRO A 125 -18.51 11.27 26.02
C PRO A 125 -17.80 10.63 24.82
N THR A 126 -16.57 10.17 25.05
CA THR A 126 -15.69 9.58 24.04
C THR A 126 -15.72 8.06 24.15
N VAL A 127 -15.71 7.35 23.02
CA VAL A 127 -15.51 5.90 22.98
C VAL A 127 -14.34 5.53 22.07
N ALA A 128 -13.27 5.01 22.65
CA ALA A 128 -12.04 4.67 21.92
C ALA A 128 -11.84 3.17 21.72
N ASP A 129 -12.45 2.33 22.58
CA ASP A 129 -12.38 0.87 22.48
C ASP A 129 -13.49 0.33 21.55
N PRO A 130 -13.18 -0.53 20.56
CA PRO A 130 -14.16 -1.02 19.60
C PRO A 130 -15.18 -2.00 20.20
N PHE A 131 -14.91 -2.64 21.33
CA PHE A 131 -15.91 -3.49 21.99
C PHE A 131 -16.90 -2.64 22.78
N ALA A 132 -16.40 -1.68 23.55
CA ALA A 132 -17.21 -0.69 24.26
C ALA A 132 -18.08 0.13 23.30
N ALA A 133 -17.59 0.46 22.10
CA ALA A 133 -18.35 1.19 21.08
C ALA A 133 -19.58 0.44 20.56
N GLN A 134 -19.63 -0.89 20.71
CA GLN A 134 -20.76 -1.72 20.28
C GLN A 134 -21.80 -1.94 21.38
N GLU A 135 -21.55 -1.51 22.61
CA GLU A 135 -22.51 -1.65 23.71
C GLU A 135 -23.76 -0.80 23.47
N PRO A 136 -24.95 -1.24 23.93
CA PRO A 136 -26.22 -0.57 23.62
C PRO A 136 -26.32 0.91 24.05
N ASP A 137 -25.57 1.32 25.07
CA ASP A 137 -25.54 2.67 25.65
C ASP A 137 -24.27 3.46 25.29
N ALA A 138 -23.42 2.93 24.40
CA ALA A 138 -22.22 3.60 23.95
C ALA A 138 -22.54 4.93 23.23
N PRO A 139 -21.72 5.98 23.40
CA PRO A 139 -21.91 7.21 22.64
C PRO A 139 -21.72 6.94 21.13
N LEU A 140 -22.62 7.50 20.31
CA LEU A 140 -22.55 7.34 18.87
C LEU A 140 -21.54 8.32 18.26
N VAL A 141 -20.58 7.79 17.51
CA VAL A 141 -19.62 8.59 16.73
C VAL A 141 -20.37 9.28 15.57
N HIS A 142 -21.22 8.52 14.88
CA HIS A 142 -22.15 9.01 13.87
C HIS A 142 -23.59 8.77 14.32
N ASP A 143 -24.38 9.83 14.49
CA ASP A 143 -25.74 9.74 15.04
C ASP A 143 -26.69 8.92 14.16
N SER A 144 -26.37 8.78 12.86
CA SER A 144 -27.12 7.99 11.88
C SER A 144 -26.73 6.50 11.82
N VAL A 145 -25.69 6.08 12.55
CA VAL A 145 -25.15 4.70 12.48
C VAL A 145 -25.36 4.00 13.82
N ALA A 146 -26.34 3.11 13.88
CA ALA A 146 -26.64 2.35 15.08
C ALA A 146 -25.48 1.43 15.49
N GLY A 147 -25.18 1.36 16.80
CA GLY A 147 -24.17 0.46 17.36
C GLY A 147 -22.73 0.74 16.92
N ASN A 148 -22.46 1.91 16.33
CA ASN A 148 -21.17 2.29 15.77
C ASN A 148 -20.60 1.29 14.73
N ILE A 149 -21.43 0.50 14.05
CA ILE A 149 -20.97 -0.47 13.04
C ILE A 149 -20.95 0.19 11.65
N ALA A 150 -19.76 0.54 11.17
CA ALA A 150 -19.54 1.15 9.86
C ALA A 150 -19.79 0.16 8.71
N ASN A 151 -19.37 -1.09 8.89
CA ASN A 151 -19.54 -2.17 7.94
C ASN A 151 -19.54 -3.52 8.66
N GLU A 152 -20.34 -4.46 8.16
CA GLU A 152 -20.30 -5.85 8.61
C GLU A 152 -20.49 -6.83 7.44
N PHE A 153 -19.96 -8.04 7.60
CA PHE A 153 -20.23 -9.15 6.70
C PHE A 153 -20.15 -10.50 7.43
N HIS A 154 -20.84 -11.49 6.87
CA HIS A 154 -20.78 -12.88 7.29
C HIS A 154 -20.57 -13.77 6.05
N ILE A 155 -19.51 -14.56 6.06
CA ILE A 155 -19.15 -15.52 5.02
C ILE A 155 -19.27 -16.90 5.64
N LYS A 156 -20.04 -17.81 5.03
CA LYS A 156 -20.04 -19.23 5.40
C LYS A 156 -19.94 -20.07 4.14
N ARG A 157 -18.84 -20.80 3.99
CA ARG A 157 -18.52 -21.61 2.79
C ARG A 157 -18.04 -22.99 3.20
N GLY A 158 -18.48 -24.01 2.47
CA GLY A 158 -18.22 -25.41 2.80
C GLY A 158 -19.02 -25.90 4.03
N GLY A 159 -18.75 -27.14 4.45
CA GLY A 159 -19.38 -27.76 5.62
C GLY A 159 -18.58 -27.52 6.90
N VAL A 160 -18.68 -26.31 7.46
CA VAL A 160 -17.87 -25.90 8.63
C VAL A 160 -18.23 -26.72 9.87
N ASP A 161 -19.52 -26.92 10.13
CA ASP A 161 -19.97 -27.64 11.32
C ASP A 161 -19.61 -29.14 11.22
N GLU A 162 -19.70 -29.72 10.03
CA GLU A 162 -19.21 -31.07 9.74
C GLU A 162 -17.70 -31.19 9.89
N ALA A 163 -16.93 -30.18 9.47
CA ALA A 163 -15.48 -30.15 9.60
C ALA A 163 -15.04 -30.22 11.08
N PHE A 164 -15.68 -29.46 11.97
CA PHE A 164 -15.42 -29.51 13.41
C PHE A 164 -15.88 -30.84 14.03
N HIS A 165 -17.03 -31.38 13.60
CA HIS A 165 -17.50 -32.66 14.11
C HIS A 165 -16.58 -33.83 13.74
N ALA A 166 -16.01 -33.79 12.54
CA ALA A 166 -15.10 -34.83 12.04
C ALA A 166 -13.63 -34.57 12.39
N ALA A 167 -13.29 -33.51 13.11
CA ALA A 167 -11.92 -33.14 13.43
C ALA A 167 -11.29 -34.12 14.45
N ASP A 168 -9.99 -34.38 14.31
CA ASP A 168 -9.23 -35.11 15.33
C ASP A 168 -8.74 -34.18 16.45
N ALA A 169 -8.55 -32.89 16.12
CA ALA A 169 -8.16 -31.85 17.06
C ALA A 169 -8.75 -30.49 16.63
N ALA A 170 -8.95 -29.61 17.61
CA ALA A 170 -9.35 -28.23 17.38
C ALA A 170 -8.52 -27.28 18.24
N PHE A 171 -8.25 -26.09 17.72
CA PHE A 171 -7.44 -25.07 18.38
C PHE A 171 -8.16 -23.73 18.33
N ALA A 172 -7.97 -22.90 19.36
CA ALA A 172 -8.53 -21.57 19.42
C ALA A 172 -7.49 -20.57 19.92
N ASP A 173 -7.47 -19.38 19.32
CA ASP A 173 -6.54 -18.30 19.66
C ASP A 173 -7.14 -16.92 19.38
N ASP A 174 -6.78 -15.96 20.22
CA ASP A 174 -7.07 -14.55 20.02
C ASP A 174 -5.78 -13.75 19.78
N PHE A 175 -5.83 -12.85 18.80
CA PHE A 175 -4.73 -11.96 18.43
C PHE A 175 -5.19 -10.53 18.24
N HIS A 176 -4.33 -9.56 18.59
CA HIS A 176 -4.57 -8.14 18.46
C HIS A 176 -3.35 -7.41 17.85
N THR A 177 -3.61 -6.52 16.89
CA THR A 177 -2.59 -5.64 16.30
C THR A 177 -2.91 -4.18 16.57
N HIS A 178 -1.88 -3.36 16.74
CA HIS A 178 -1.99 -1.96 17.17
C HIS A 178 -2.04 -0.98 15.99
N LEU A 179 -2.31 0.29 16.31
CA LEU A 179 -2.36 1.42 15.38
C LEU A 179 -0.94 1.86 15.00
N ALA A 180 -0.60 1.88 13.72
CA ALA A 180 0.73 2.26 13.25
C ALA A 180 0.69 3.13 11.98
N HIS A 181 1.43 4.23 11.99
CA HIS A 181 1.57 5.14 10.86
C HIS A 181 2.56 4.61 9.81
N GLN A 182 2.44 5.07 8.57
CA GLN A 182 3.30 4.66 7.45
C GLN A 182 4.76 5.07 7.63
N ALA A 183 4.99 6.13 8.40
CA ALA A 183 6.28 6.75 8.68
C ALA A 183 7.13 7.05 7.43
N TYR A 184 6.49 7.49 6.34
CA TYR A 184 7.24 8.14 5.26
C TYR A 184 7.98 9.37 5.77
N ILE A 185 9.14 9.66 5.18
CA ILE A 185 10.03 10.72 5.69
C ILE A 185 9.54 12.11 5.28
N GLU A 186 8.97 12.26 4.09
CA GLU A 186 8.35 13.51 3.65
C GLU A 186 6.88 13.55 4.10
N PRO A 187 6.47 14.48 5.00
CA PRO A 187 5.08 14.67 5.37
C PRO A 187 4.19 15.00 4.17
N THR A 188 2.88 14.81 4.31
CA THR A 188 1.93 15.07 3.24
C THR A 188 1.83 16.55 2.93
N GLY A 189 1.88 16.89 1.65
CA GLY A 189 1.79 18.26 1.18
C GLY A 189 1.35 18.35 -0.27
N CYS A 190 0.65 19.42 -0.60
CA CYS A 190 0.17 19.73 -1.93
C CYS A 190 0.19 21.25 -2.17
N ALA A 191 0.25 21.64 -3.43
CA ALA A 191 0.03 23.00 -3.87
C ALA A 191 -1.06 23.04 -4.93
N ALA A 192 -1.79 24.14 -5.00
CA ALA A 192 -2.80 24.33 -6.02
C ALA A 192 -2.78 25.76 -6.55
N GLN A 193 -3.25 25.92 -7.79
CA GLN A 193 -3.45 27.20 -8.45
C GLN A 193 -4.81 27.21 -9.15
N TRP A 194 -5.69 28.08 -8.68
CA TRP A 194 -6.91 28.48 -9.35
C TRP A 194 -6.61 29.40 -10.53
N HIS A 195 -7.26 29.15 -11.66
CA HIS A 195 -7.11 29.93 -12.89
C HIS A 195 -8.37 30.76 -13.16
N SER A 196 -8.20 31.89 -13.85
CA SER A 196 -9.30 32.80 -14.16
C SER A 196 -10.37 32.22 -15.10
N ASP A 197 -10.08 31.09 -15.76
CA ASP A 197 -11.01 30.36 -16.62
C ASP A 197 -11.85 29.33 -15.85
N GLY A 198 -11.74 29.28 -14.53
CA GLY A 198 -12.49 28.37 -13.66
C GLY A 198 -11.85 26.98 -13.50
N LYS A 199 -10.64 26.78 -14.02
CA LYS A 199 -9.88 25.53 -13.86
C LYS A 199 -8.91 25.60 -12.69
N ILE A 200 -8.39 24.44 -12.30
CA ILE A 200 -7.41 24.32 -11.22
C ILE A 200 -6.27 23.37 -11.57
N SER A 201 -5.06 23.78 -11.23
CA SER A 201 -3.88 22.91 -11.25
C SER A 201 -3.51 22.51 -9.83
N VAL A 202 -3.17 21.25 -9.61
CA VAL A 202 -2.77 20.69 -8.31
C VAL A 202 -1.48 19.92 -8.49
N TRP A 203 -0.50 20.18 -7.63
CA TRP A 203 0.77 19.46 -7.55
C TRP A 203 0.89 18.81 -6.18
N GLY A 204 1.32 17.56 -6.13
CA GLY A 204 1.54 16.93 -4.83
C GLY A 204 2.19 15.57 -4.92
N CYS A 205 2.70 15.15 -3.77
CA CYS A 205 3.21 13.82 -3.54
C CYS A 205 2.03 12.85 -3.42
N LEU A 206 1.40 12.52 -4.56
CA LEU A 206 0.14 11.78 -4.61
C LEU A 206 0.35 10.36 -5.15
N GLN A 207 -0.27 9.38 -4.51
CA GLN A 207 -0.18 7.96 -4.90
C GLN A 207 -0.97 7.63 -6.16
N SER A 208 -2.03 8.37 -6.43
CA SER A 208 -2.85 8.24 -7.65
C SER A 208 -3.48 9.57 -8.05
N VAL A 209 -2.88 10.23 -9.04
CA VAL A 209 -3.36 11.54 -9.50
C VAL A 209 -4.72 11.46 -10.19
N PHE A 210 -4.98 10.39 -10.96
CA PHE A 210 -6.26 10.22 -11.66
C PHE A 210 -7.41 9.86 -10.71
N LEU A 211 -7.18 8.99 -9.73
CA LEU A 211 -8.23 8.64 -8.77
C LEU A 211 -8.55 9.82 -7.87
N ILE A 212 -7.53 10.53 -7.38
CA ILE A 212 -7.72 11.72 -6.56
C ILE A 212 -8.46 12.81 -7.33
N ARG A 213 -8.09 13.06 -8.59
CA ARG A 213 -8.80 14.01 -9.46
C ARG A 213 -10.28 13.66 -9.60
N THR A 214 -10.58 12.43 -10.01
CA THR A 214 -11.92 12.04 -10.46
C THR A 214 -12.86 11.71 -9.31
N PHE A 215 -12.41 10.95 -8.32
CA PHE A 215 -13.29 10.37 -7.29
C PHE A 215 -13.25 11.11 -5.96
N MET A 216 -12.31 12.04 -5.78
CA MET A 216 -12.17 12.76 -4.51
C MET A 216 -12.30 14.27 -4.71
N LEU A 217 -11.42 14.91 -5.49
CA LEU A 217 -11.44 16.36 -5.70
C LEU A 217 -12.70 16.83 -6.43
N GLY A 218 -13.05 16.20 -7.56
CA GLY A 218 -14.24 16.56 -8.33
C GLY A 218 -15.53 16.58 -7.48
N PRO A 219 -15.89 15.46 -6.82
CA PRO A 219 -17.04 15.39 -5.93
C PRO A 219 -16.97 16.36 -4.75
N ALA A 220 -15.82 16.47 -4.07
CA ALA A 220 -15.67 17.34 -2.89
C ALA A 220 -15.78 18.84 -3.25
N MET A 221 -15.36 19.24 -4.44
CA MET A 221 -15.39 20.63 -4.89
C MET A 221 -16.62 20.98 -5.74
N GLY A 222 -17.42 19.98 -6.15
CA GLY A 222 -18.56 20.14 -7.05
C GLY A 222 -18.15 20.54 -8.47
N MET A 223 -17.02 20.03 -8.96
CA MET A 223 -16.41 20.40 -10.25
C MET A 223 -16.20 19.19 -11.16
N SER A 224 -16.17 19.40 -12.48
CA SER A 224 -15.88 18.31 -13.43
C SER A 224 -14.42 17.89 -13.30
N PRO A 225 -14.08 16.59 -13.41
CA PRO A 225 -12.68 16.16 -13.49
C PRO A 225 -11.87 16.85 -14.59
N ASP A 226 -12.52 17.31 -15.66
CA ASP A 226 -11.88 18.05 -16.77
C ASP A 226 -11.46 19.48 -16.37
N ASP A 227 -12.00 20.01 -15.28
CA ASP A 227 -11.61 21.31 -14.72
C ASP A 227 -10.31 21.21 -13.89
N PHE A 228 -9.80 19.99 -13.67
CA PHE A 228 -8.60 19.72 -12.90
C PHE A 228 -7.43 19.22 -13.77
N ARG A 229 -6.25 19.76 -13.49
CA ARG A 229 -4.97 19.14 -13.87
C ARG A 229 -4.20 18.77 -12.60
N VAL A 230 -4.00 17.48 -12.36
CA VAL A 230 -3.28 16.99 -11.18
C VAL A 230 -1.94 16.41 -11.65
N THR A 231 -0.84 16.90 -11.08
CA THR A 231 0.53 16.49 -11.41
C THR A 231 1.20 15.89 -10.18
N GLN A 232 1.79 14.72 -10.35
CA GLN A 232 2.57 14.07 -9.31
C GLN A 232 3.93 14.77 -9.17
N THR A 233 4.29 15.22 -7.97
CA THR A 233 5.67 15.59 -7.65
C THR A 233 6.46 14.37 -7.22
N LYS A 234 7.80 14.44 -7.25
CA LYS A 234 8.62 13.34 -6.72
C LYS A 234 8.31 13.17 -5.21
N PRO A 235 8.07 11.94 -4.74
CA PRO A 235 7.62 11.67 -3.37
C PRO A 235 8.75 11.17 -2.47
N GLY A 236 8.77 11.62 -1.21
CA GLY A 236 9.65 11.10 -0.15
C GLY A 236 9.06 9.91 0.60
N GLY A 237 8.54 8.92 -0.15
CA GLY A 237 7.79 7.77 0.37
C GLY A 237 6.30 8.03 0.53
N ALA A 238 5.52 6.96 0.65
CA ALA A 238 4.05 7.02 0.77
C ALA A 238 3.45 5.78 1.45
N PHE A 239 3.84 4.58 1.01
CA PHE A 239 3.46 3.30 1.61
C PHE A 239 1.95 3.10 1.85
N GLY A 240 1.10 3.70 1.01
CA GLY A 240 -0.36 3.69 1.14
C GLY A 240 -0.98 5.01 1.63
N GLY A 241 -0.29 5.74 2.51
CA GLY A 241 -0.87 6.89 3.22
C GLY A 241 -1.13 8.12 2.34
N LYS A 242 -0.38 8.27 1.24
CA LYS A 242 -0.54 9.38 0.28
C LYS A 242 -1.54 9.10 -0.84
N LEU A 243 -2.41 8.11 -0.64
CA LEU A 243 -3.65 7.97 -1.41
C LEU A 243 -4.80 8.81 -0.83
N ASP A 244 -4.58 9.46 0.31
CA ASP A 244 -5.52 10.40 0.90
C ASP A 244 -5.62 11.72 0.10
N VAL A 245 -6.74 12.43 0.23
CA VAL A 245 -7.04 13.67 -0.50
C VAL A 245 -6.85 14.94 0.33
N LYS A 246 -6.79 14.87 1.67
CA LYS A 246 -6.89 16.03 2.58
C LYS A 246 -6.00 17.19 2.16
N ALA A 247 -4.71 16.97 1.96
CA ALA A 247 -3.78 18.03 1.56
C ALA A 247 -4.11 18.63 0.18
N ALA A 248 -4.47 17.79 -0.80
CA ALA A 248 -4.86 18.24 -2.13
C ALA A 248 -6.16 19.05 -2.10
N LEU A 249 -7.14 18.60 -1.31
CA LEU A 249 -8.43 19.28 -1.13
C LEU A 249 -8.25 20.63 -0.45
N MET A 250 -7.45 20.70 0.61
CA MET A 250 -7.18 21.94 1.33
C MET A 250 -6.45 22.97 0.45
N ALA A 251 -5.38 22.55 -0.23
CA ALA A 251 -4.69 23.42 -1.18
C ALA A 251 -5.64 23.94 -2.26
N ALA A 252 -6.47 23.07 -2.83
CA ALA A 252 -7.40 23.40 -3.90
C ALA A 252 -8.51 24.37 -3.45
N MET A 253 -9.14 24.10 -2.30
CA MET A 253 -10.20 24.95 -1.75
C MET A 253 -9.68 26.34 -1.37
N LEU A 254 -8.53 26.42 -0.70
CA LEU A 254 -7.89 27.68 -0.33
C LEU A 254 -7.47 28.47 -1.57
N SER A 255 -6.87 27.81 -2.57
CA SER A 255 -6.46 28.47 -3.81
C SER A 255 -7.64 29.04 -4.58
N ARG A 256 -8.75 28.28 -4.69
CA ARG A 256 -9.99 28.75 -5.30
C ARG A 256 -10.56 29.97 -4.58
N ALA A 257 -10.58 29.94 -3.25
CA ALA A 257 -11.17 31.03 -2.47
C ALA A 257 -10.28 32.29 -2.41
N ALA A 258 -8.95 32.13 -2.48
CA ALA A 258 -7.99 33.23 -2.50
C ALA A 258 -7.71 33.78 -3.92
N GLU A 259 -8.11 33.07 -4.97
CA GLU A 259 -7.75 33.32 -6.37
C GLU A 259 -6.22 33.47 -6.58
N LYS A 260 -5.45 32.71 -5.81
CA LYS A 260 -3.97 32.73 -5.78
C LYS A 260 -3.42 31.33 -5.63
N PRO A 261 -2.16 31.07 -6.02
CA PRO A 261 -1.52 29.81 -5.68
C PRO A 261 -1.45 29.64 -4.15
N VAL A 262 -1.69 28.42 -3.65
CA VAL A 262 -1.59 28.08 -2.23
C VAL A 262 -0.79 26.79 -2.09
N ARG A 263 0.18 26.79 -1.18
CA ARG A 263 0.89 25.59 -0.74
C ARG A 263 0.38 25.20 0.64
N PHE A 264 -0.15 23.98 0.78
CA PHE A 264 -0.60 23.40 2.03
C PHE A 264 0.35 22.26 2.42
N MET A 265 1.13 22.46 3.47
CA MET A 265 2.10 21.49 3.98
C MET A 265 1.70 21.09 5.40
N MET A 266 1.64 19.79 5.67
CA MET A 266 1.49 19.30 7.03
C MET A 266 2.87 19.22 7.70
N SER A 267 2.93 19.58 8.98
CA SER A 267 4.02 19.17 9.86
C SER A 267 3.95 17.66 10.13
N LEU A 268 5.04 17.07 10.62
CA LEU A 268 5.05 15.66 11.04
C LEU A 268 3.99 15.37 12.11
N GLU A 269 3.80 16.27 13.07
CA GLU A 269 2.78 16.13 14.11
C GLU A 269 1.37 16.10 13.49
N GLU A 270 1.05 17.03 12.59
CA GLU A 270 -0.25 17.05 11.92
C GLU A 270 -0.48 15.79 11.10
N ASP A 271 0.55 15.29 10.41
CA ASP A 271 0.47 14.10 9.59
C ASP A 271 0.15 12.86 10.46
N LEU A 272 0.86 12.68 11.58
CA LEU A 272 0.65 11.57 12.52
C LEU A 272 -0.75 11.56 13.18
N ILE A 273 -1.44 12.70 13.26
CA ILE A 273 -2.75 12.81 13.94
C ILE A 273 -3.93 13.05 13.00
N ALA A 274 -3.72 13.29 11.70
CA ALA A 274 -4.81 13.59 10.77
C ALA A 274 -4.80 12.73 9.50
N MET A 275 -3.69 12.03 9.23
CA MET A 275 -3.64 11.02 8.18
C MET A 275 -4.14 9.67 8.67
N ARG A 276 -4.13 8.68 7.79
CA ARG A 276 -4.78 7.38 8.04
C ARG A 276 -3.78 6.26 8.26
N PRO A 277 -3.45 5.90 9.52
CA PRO A 277 -2.56 4.80 9.84
C PRO A 277 -3.18 3.43 9.53
N ARG A 278 -2.37 2.37 9.66
CA ARG A 278 -2.83 0.98 9.64
C ARG A 278 -3.86 0.73 10.73
N MET A 279 -4.96 0.09 10.31
CA MET A 279 -6.07 -0.36 11.15
C MET A 279 -5.65 -1.41 12.20
N PRO A 280 -5.88 -1.15 13.50
CA PRO A 280 -5.87 -2.15 14.55
C PRO A 280 -6.99 -3.17 14.33
N VAL A 281 -6.72 -4.43 14.67
CA VAL A 281 -7.73 -5.50 14.55
C VAL A 281 -7.58 -6.52 15.66
N HIS A 282 -8.72 -6.97 16.17
CA HIS A 282 -8.86 -8.16 17.00
C HIS A 282 -9.36 -9.32 16.14
N ILE A 283 -8.64 -10.44 16.17
CA ILE A 283 -8.94 -11.64 15.38
C ILE A 283 -9.03 -12.83 16.34
N SER A 284 -10.24 -13.38 16.47
CA SER A 284 -10.49 -14.66 17.15
C SER A 284 -10.55 -15.77 16.13
N LEU A 285 -9.78 -16.84 16.36
CA LEU A 285 -9.63 -17.99 15.47
C LEU A 285 -10.08 -19.25 16.18
N GLU A 286 -10.86 -20.09 15.50
CA GLU A 286 -11.04 -21.50 15.82
C GLU A 286 -10.71 -22.31 14.56
N SER A 287 -9.97 -23.41 14.68
CA SER A 287 -9.63 -24.27 13.55
C SER A 287 -9.78 -25.74 13.88
N ALA A 288 -10.15 -26.52 12.87
CA ALA A 288 -10.39 -27.96 12.94
C ALA A 288 -9.37 -28.70 12.07
N TRP A 289 -8.71 -29.71 12.65
CA TRP A 289 -7.59 -30.41 12.02
C TRP A 289 -7.71 -31.92 12.11
N LYS A 290 -7.12 -32.60 11.12
CA LYS A 290 -6.79 -34.01 11.22
C LYS A 290 -5.47 -34.20 11.95
N ARG A 291 -5.28 -35.38 12.55
CA ARG A 291 -4.06 -35.71 13.32
C ARG A 291 -2.78 -35.62 12.49
N ASP A 292 -2.90 -35.79 11.18
CA ASP A 292 -1.79 -35.71 10.25
C ASP A 292 -1.47 -34.27 9.78
N GLY A 293 -2.12 -33.26 10.37
CA GLY A 293 -1.92 -31.85 10.05
C GLY A 293 -2.74 -31.34 8.87
N THR A 294 -3.72 -32.09 8.36
CA THR A 294 -4.61 -31.59 7.30
C THR A 294 -5.67 -30.62 7.88
N LEU A 295 -5.79 -29.42 7.32
CA LEU A 295 -6.83 -28.46 7.69
C LEU A 295 -8.21 -28.95 7.22
N ALA A 296 -9.18 -29.04 8.13
CA ALA A 296 -10.56 -29.42 7.81
C ALA A 296 -11.47 -28.19 7.65
N GLY A 297 -11.29 -27.18 8.49
CA GLY A 297 -12.03 -25.92 8.39
C GLY A 297 -11.75 -24.97 9.52
N LYS A 298 -12.32 -23.76 9.48
CA LYS A 298 -12.12 -22.73 10.50
C LYS A 298 -13.32 -21.83 10.74
N ARG A 299 -13.35 -21.20 11.92
CA ARG A 299 -14.21 -20.06 12.24
C ARG A 299 -13.34 -18.86 12.61
N VAL A 300 -13.69 -17.68 12.12
CA VAL A 300 -12.95 -16.45 12.36
C VAL A 300 -13.90 -15.32 12.71
N ARG A 301 -13.58 -14.55 13.75
CA ARG A 301 -14.26 -13.29 14.08
C ARG A 301 -13.25 -12.16 14.03
N ILE A 302 -13.62 -11.08 13.34
CA ILE A 302 -12.78 -9.89 13.18
C ILE A 302 -13.56 -8.70 13.73
N VAL A 303 -12.97 -8.00 14.70
CA VAL A 303 -13.39 -6.67 15.12
C VAL A 303 -12.28 -5.71 14.72
N ALA A 304 -12.59 -4.82 13.78
CA ALA A 304 -11.65 -3.91 13.18
C ALA A 304 -11.92 -2.46 13.61
N GLU A 305 -10.87 -1.75 14.01
CA GLU A 305 -10.96 -0.37 14.51
C GLU A 305 -10.94 0.65 13.37
N ASN A 306 -12.11 1.19 13.04
CA ASN A 306 -12.27 2.11 11.93
C ASN A 306 -11.69 3.51 12.23
N GLY A 307 -11.65 3.89 13.50
CA GLY A 307 -11.55 5.29 13.89
C GLY A 307 -12.82 6.06 13.51
N ALA A 308 -12.70 7.36 13.30
CA ALA A 308 -13.86 8.25 13.13
C ALA A 308 -14.53 8.20 11.74
N TYR A 309 -13.81 7.81 10.68
CA TYR A 309 -14.29 7.80 9.29
C TYR A 309 -13.73 6.59 8.53
N SER A 310 -14.43 6.14 7.49
CA SER A 310 -14.20 4.80 6.93
C SER A 310 -13.22 4.72 5.76
N SER A 311 -13.20 5.71 4.86
CA SER A 311 -12.33 5.67 3.66
C SER A 311 -12.32 4.29 2.97
N LEU A 312 -11.18 3.57 2.94
CA LEU A 312 -11.06 2.20 2.40
C LEU A 312 -11.04 1.08 3.46
N SER A 313 -11.27 1.38 4.73
CA SER A 313 -11.27 0.39 5.83
C SER A 313 -12.22 -0.79 5.59
N PRO A 314 -13.42 -0.65 4.98
CA PRO A 314 -14.24 -1.81 4.60
C PRO A 314 -13.54 -2.81 3.65
N ALA A 315 -12.74 -2.29 2.71
CA ALA A 315 -11.95 -3.11 1.79
C ALA A 315 -10.75 -3.76 2.50
N ILE A 316 -10.13 -3.06 3.45
CA ILE A 316 -9.04 -3.60 4.28
C ILE A 316 -9.57 -4.76 5.14
N MET A 317 -10.72 -4.61 5.80
CA MET A 317 -11.35 -5.69 6.57
C MET A 317 -11.70 -6.90 5.69
N SER A 318 -12.18 -6.65 4.47
CA SER A 318 -12.42 -7.73 3.50
C SER A 318 -11.10 -8.44 3.10
N SER A 319 -9.99 -7.72 2.95
CA SER A 319 -8.66 -8.30 2.71
C SER A 319 -8.23 -9.21 3.87
N ILE A 320 -8.39 -8.77 5.12
CA ILE A 320 -8.02 -9.52 6.32
C ILE A 320 -8.74 -10.87 6.37
N ALA A 321 -10.03 -10.88 6.06
CA ALA A 321 -10.85 -12.10 6.09
C ALA A 321 -10.40 -13.15 5.06
N LEU A 322 -9.94 -12.72 3.88
CA LEU A 322 -9.81 -13.64 2.74
C LEU A 322 -8.37 -14.12 2.52
N ARG A 323 -7.34 -13.31 2.77
CA ARG A 323 -5.99 -13.59 2.24
C ARG A 323 -5.43 -14.95 2.68
N THR A 324 -5.51 -15.29 3.96
CA THR A 324 -4.93 -16.54 4.49
C THR A 324 -5.66 -17.80 3.99
N ASP A 325 -6.96 -17.71 3.70
CA ASP A 325 -7.74 -18.80 3.10
C ASP A 325 -7.34 -19.15 1.67
N ASN A 326 -6.69 -18.21 1.00
CA ASN A 326 -6.21 -18.38 -0.37
C ASN A 326 -4.74 -18.80 -0.43
N LEU A 327 -4.02 -18.74 0.70
CA LEU A 327 -2.66 -19.27 0.83
C LEU A 327 -2.66 -20.78 1.08
N TYR A 328 -3.64 -21.26 1.83
CA TYR A 328 -3.78 -22.66 2.22
C TYR A 328 -5.03 -23.29 1.61
N LYS A 329 -4.97 -24.59 1.31
CA LYS A 329 -6.09 -25.45 0.89
C LYS A 329 -7.11 -25.52 2.02
N THR A 330 -8.04 -24.56 2.04
CA THR A 330 -9.05 -24.38 3.09
C THR A 330 -10.39 -24.94 2.63
N PRO A 331 -10.87 -26.08 3.16
CA PRO A 331 -12.09 -26.72 2.63
C PRO A 331 -13.38 -26.05 3.10
N ALA A 332 -13.38 -25.45 4.29
CA ALA A 332 -14.55 -24.82 4.89
C ALA A 332 -14.14 -23.65 5.80
N ALA A 333 -14.87 -22.53 5.70
CA ALA A 333 -14.63 -21.36 6.53
C ALA A 333 -15.94 -20.64 6.88
N GLU A 334 -16.06 -20.21 8.14
CA GLU A 334 -17.08 -19.27 8.59
C GLU A 334 -16.38 -18.02 9.15
N ILE A 335 -16.68 -16.84 8.60
CA ILE A 335 -15.99 -15.60 8.91
C ILE A 335 -17.00 -14.50 9.19
N GLN A 336 -16.86 -13.83 10.32
CA GLN A 336 -17.66 -12.67 10.70
C GLN A 336 -16.73 -11.47 10.86
N GLY A 337 -17.03 -10.37 10.16
CA GLY A 337 -16.27 -9.12 10.26
C GLY A 337 -17.16 -7.97 10.67
N LYS A 338 -16.70 -7.18 11.64
CA LYS A 338 -17.31 -5.90 12.04
C LYS A 338 -16.27 -4.80 12.04
N LEU A 339 -16.57 -3.72 11.33
CA LEU A 339 -15.78 -2.49 11.30
C LEU A 339 -16.46 -1.46 12.20
N VAL A 340 -15.78 -1.02 13.24
CA VAL A 340 -16.39 -0.26 14.34
C VAL A 340 -15.85 1.16 14.39
N TYR A 341 -16.75 2.14 14.38
CA TYR A 341 -16.42 3.54 14.60
C TYR A 341 -15.98 3.78 16.05
N THR A 342 -14.91 4.54 16.20
CA THR A 342 -14.37 4.98 17.50
C THR A 342 -13.89 6.43 17.39
N ASN A 343 -13.72 7.11 18.52
CA ASN A 343 -13.24 8.50 18.60
C ASN A 343 -11.70 8.59 18.57
N ILE A 344 -11.06 7.80 17.71
CA ILE A 344 -9.64 7.87 17.39
C ILE A 344 -9.48 8.22 15.90
N ILE A 345 -8.25 8.54 15.49
CA ILE A 345 -7.95 8.92 14.11
C ILE A 345 -8.45 7.84 13.12
N PRO A 346 -9.03 8.22 11.97
CA PRO A 346 -9.49 7.26 10.95
C PRO A 346 -8.36 6.34 10.49
N SER A 347 -8.62 5.04 10.41
CA SER A 347 -7.66 4.09 9.87
C SER A 347 -7.73 4.05 8.33
N GLY A 348 -6.69 3.50 7.71
CA GLY A 348 -6.59 3.45 6.25
C GLY A 348 -5.43 2.60 5.75
N GLN A 349 -4.96 2.97 4.56
CA GLN A 349 -4.14 2.12 3.72
C GLN A 349 -2.67 2.21 4.13
N MET A 350 -2.10 1.06 4.46
CA MET A 350 -0.66 0.89 4.63
C MET A 350 -0.20 -0.36 3.86
N ARG A 351 1.07 -0.38 3.43
CA ARG A 351 1.72 -1.48 2.71
C ARG A 351 1.28 -2.86 3.24
N GLY A 352 0.79 -3.73 2.36
CA GLY A 352 0.25 -5.05 2.73
C GLY A 352 -1.27 -5.06 2.91
N PHE A 353 -1.93 -3.90 3.07
CA PHE A 353 -3.39 -3.73 2.99
C PHE A 353 -4.19 -4.78 3.79
N GLY A 354 -3.98 -4.82 5.11
CA GLY A 354 -4.62 -5.79 6.01
C GLY A 354 -3.94 -7.16 6.08
N ASN A 355 -3.08 -7.50 5.12
CA ASN A 355 -2.45 -8.82 5.05
C ASN A 355 -1.44 -9.06 6.17
N VAL A 356 -0.69 -8.03 6.59
CA VAL A 356 0.21 -8.12 7.77
C VAL A 356 -0.57 -8.61 8.99
N GLN A 357 -1.76 -8.04 9.26
CA GLN A 357 -2.59 -8.40 10.40
C GLN A 357 -3.15 -9.83 10.28
N ALA A 358 -3.65 -10.20 9.09
CA ALA A 358 -4.17 -11.54 8.84
C ALA A 358 -3.08 -12.62 8.94
N THR A 359 -1.91 -12.36 8.34
CA THR A 359 -0.74 -13.23 8.36
C THR A 359 -0.22 -13.37 9.79
N TYR A 360 -0.10 -12.29 10.57
CA TYR A 360 0.29 -12.36 11.98
C TYR A 360 -0.57 -13.35 12.78
N ALA A 361 -1.89 -13.16 12.76
CA ALA A 361 -2.80 -14.00 13.54
C ALA A 361 -2.78 -15.45 13.06
N TRP A 362 -2.93 -15.68 11.75
CA TRP A 362 -3.03 -17.04 11.21
C TRP A 362 -1.72 -17.82 11.31
N GLU A 363 -0.58 -17.22 10.96
CA GLU A 363 0.71 -17.91 11.00
C GLU A 363 1.20 -18.15 12.43
N SER A 364 0.81 -17.29 13.39
CA SER A 364 1.06 -17.55 14.81
C SER A 364 0.20 -18.72 15.32
N HIS A 365 -1.06 -18.76 14.90
CA HIS A 365 -1.98 -19.86 15.20
C HIS A 365 -1.49 -21.19 14.62
N LEU A 366 -0.96 -21.21 13.39
CA LEU A 366 -0.41 -22.44 12.79
C LEU A 366 0.76 -23.02 13.57
N ASP A 367 1.60 -22.21 14.21
CA ASP A 367 2.68 -22.72 15.06
C ASP A 367 2.13 -23.34 16.36
N ASN A 368 1.06 -22.79 16.94
CA ASN A 368 0.36 -23.40 18.08
C ASN A 368 -0.29 -24.75 17.68
N VAL A 369 -0.91 -24.81 16.50
CA VAL A 369 -1.48 -26.05 15.93
C VAL A 369 -0.40 -27.09 15.73
N ALA A 370 0.73 -26.70 15.12
CA ALA A 370 1.85 -27.61 14.86
C ALA A 370 2.38 -28.20 16.16
N ASP A 371 2.61 -27.37 17.18
CA ASP A 371 3.05 -27.82 18.50
C ASP A 371 2.05 -28.78 19.15
N GLY A 372 0.76 -28.42 19.16
CA GLY A 372 -0.30 -29.25 19.74
C GLY A 372 -0.53 -30.59 19.01
N LEU A 373 -0.20 -30.68 17.72
CA LEU A 373 -0.23 -31.93 16.95
C LEU A 373 1.10 -32.70 16.99
N GLY A 374 2.18 -32.10 17.52
CA GLY A 374 3.52 -32.67 17.51
C GLY A 374 4.15 -32.74 16.11
N LEU A 375 3.86 -31.75 15.26
CA LEU A 375 4.34 -31.64 13.90
C LEU A 375 5.38 -30.52 13.77
N ASP A 376 6.27 -30.63 12.78
CA ASP A 376 7.15 -29.51 12.42
C ASP A 376 6.31 -28.39 11.75
N PRO A 377 6.45 -27.11 12.17
CA PRO A 377 5.63 -26.04 11.62
C PRO A 377 5.87 -25.75 10.13
N ALA A 378 7.05 -26.06 9.59
CA ALA A 378 7.33 -25.94 8.16
C ALA A 378 6.60 -27.05 7.39
N ASP A 379 6.67 -28.28 7.89
CA ASP A 379 6.01 -29.45 7.28
C ASP A 379 4.49 -29.29 7.28
N LEU A 380 3.91 -28.75 8.36
CA LEU A 380 2.48 -28.43 8.43
C LEU A 380 2.04 -27.49 7.30
N ARG A 381 2.80 -26.42 7.05
CA ARG A 381 2.48 -25.45 6.00
C ARG A 381 2.67 -26.02 4.60
N LEU A 382 3.80 -26.69 4.37
CA LEU A 382 4.11 -27.35 3.09
C LEU A 382 3.01 -28.32 2.66
N LYS A 383 2.41 -29.04 3.63
CA LYS A 383 1.30 -29.94 3.38
C LYS A 383 0.01 -29.25 2.93
N ASN A 384 -0.23 -28.03 3.42
CA ASN A 384 -1.52 -27.35 3.24
C ASN A 384 -1.48 -26.20 2.24
N TYR A 385 -0.34 -25.81 1.65
CA TYR A 385 -0.31 -24.71 0.68
C TYR A 385 -1.22 -24.96 -0.54
N THR A 386 -1.71 -23.86 -1.09
CA THR A 386 -2.24 -23.83 -2.45
C THR A 386 -1.13 -24.05 -3.48
N GLU A 387 -1.50 -24.61 -4.62
CA GLU A 387 -0.61 -24.95 -5.72
C GLU A 387 -1.07 -24.29 -7.03
N LYS A 388 -0.16 -24.27 -8.02
CA LYS A 388 -0.50 -23.85 -9.38
C LYS A 388 -1.67 -24.69 -9.91
N GLY A 389 -2.70 -24.01 -10.41
CA GLY A 389 -3.91 -24.61 -10.97
C GLY A 389 -5.07 -24.69 -9.98
N ASP A 390 -4.84 -24.41 -8.70
CA ASP A 390 -5.90 -24.38 -7.70
C ASP A 390 -6.91 -23.26 -7.96
N VAL A 391 -8.15 -23.54 -7.58
CA VAL A 391 -9.19 -22.54 -7.33
C VAL A 391 -9.53 -22.59 -5.85
N SER A 392 -9.36 -21.48 -5.14
CA SER A 392 -9.58 -21.42 -3.71
C SER A 392 -11.06 -21.49 -3.32
N LEU A 393 -11.34 -21.66 -2.03
CA LEU A 393 -12.68 -21.59 -1.44
C LEU A 393 -13.44 -20.31 -1.80
N HIS A 394 -12.71 -19.22 -2.04
CA HIS A 394 -13.25 -17.89 -2.33
C HIS A 394 -13.27 -17.56 -3.83
N GLY A 395 -12.85 -18.50 -4.68
CA GLY A 395 -12.87 -18.37 -6.14
C GLY A 395 -11.59 -17.80 -6.76
N TRP A 396 -10.50 -17.65 -5.98
CA TRP A 396 -9.23 -17.14 -6.49
C TRP A 396 -8.54 -18.20 -7.34
N LYS A 397 -8.02 -17.80 -8.49
CA LYS A 397 -7.40 -18.70 -9.48
C LYS A 397 -5.89 -18.57 -9.45
N ILE A 398 -5.20 -19.61 -9.00
CA ILE A 398 -3.74 -19.58 -8.81
C ILE A 398 -3.03 -20.04 -10.08
N ALA A 399 -2.66 -19.09 -10.95
CA ALA A 399 -2.04 -19.39 -12.25
C ALA A 399 -0.54 -19.78 -12.16
N SER A 400 0.13 -19.32 -11.11
CA SER A 400 1.53 -19.59 -10.79
C SER A 400 1.72 -19.54 -9.28
N CYS A 401 2.63 -20.36 -8.74
CA CYS A 401 2.92 -20.41 -7.30
C CYS A 401 4.27 -21.09 -7.05
N ALA A 402 5.15 -20.43 -6.29
CA ALA A 402 6.41 -20.99 -5.79
C ALA A 402 6.57 -20.84 -4.27
N VAL A 403 5.46 -20.76 -3.51
CA VAL A 403 5.52 -20.61 -2.05
C VAL A 403 6.22 -21.79 -1.37
N ALA A 404 6.01 -23.00 -1.87
CA ALA A 404 6.65 -24.19 -1.32
C ALA A 404 8.17 -24.20 -1.57
N ASP A 405 8.62 -23.67 -2.71
CA ASP A 405 10.06 -23.49 -3.00
C ASP A 405 10.67 -22.44 -2.07
N ALA A 406 10.00 -21.30 -1.91
CA ALA A 406 10.40 -20.26 -0.96
C ALA A 406 10.51 -20.79 0.48
N THR A 407 9.56 -21.62 0.93
CA THR A 407 9.61 -22.23 2.26
C THR A 407 10.76 -23.23 2.39
N ARG A 408 10.98 -24.08 1.38
CA ARG A 408 12.11 -25.03 1.41
C ARG A 408 13.46 -24.31 1.50
N TYR A 409 13.63 -23.24 0.73
CA TYR A 409 14.84 -22.41 0.80
C TYR A 409 15.06 -21.84 2.21
N VAL A 410 14.04 -21.21 2.80
CA VAL A 410 14.14 -20.66 4.17
C VAL A 410 14.49 -21.76 5.19
N VAL A 411 13.89 -22.94 5.07
CA VAL A 411 14.17 -24.09 5.96
C VAL A 411 15.62 -24.58 5.83
N GLU A 412 16.13 -24.64 4.60
CA GLU A 412 17.49 -25.07 4.30
C GLU A 412 18.53 -24.04 4.78
N GLU A 413 18.40 -22.79 4.33
CA GLU A 413 19.36 -21.72 4.59
C GLU A 413 19.46 -21.38 6.09
N MET A 414 18.34 -21.47 6.83
CA MET A 414 18.36 -21.22 8.26
C MET A 414 18.91 -22.38 9.10
N ASP A 415 19.29 -23.53 8.52
CA ASP A 415 19.59 -24.76 9.26
C ASP A 415 18.45 -25.11 10.25
N TRP A 416 17.21 -25.00 9.76
CA TRP A 416 15.98 -24.98 10.55
C TRP A 416 15.89 -26.13 11.57
N LYS A 417 16.15 -27.37 11.11
CA LYS A 417 16.02 -28.56 11.96
C LYS A 417 17.03 -28.56 13.10
N ALA A 418 18.28 -28.18 12.83
CA ALA A 418 19.31 -28.16 13.88
C ALA A 418 19.06 -27.03 14.88
N LYS A 419 18.62 -25.85 14.42
CA LYS A 419 18.27 -24.73 15.30
C LYS A 419 17.02 -25.01 16.13
N ARG A 420 15.98 -25.63 15.56
CA ARG A 420 14.79 -26.07 16.31
C ARG A 420 15.10 -27.08 17.40
N ALA A 421 15.97 -28.05 17.13
CA ALA A 421 16.37 -29.03 18.14
C ALA A 421 17.12 -28.40 19.34
N ARG A 422 17.64 -27.17 19.21
CA ARG A 422 18.40 -26.46 20.25
C ARG A 422 17.63 -25.35 20.95
N GLY A 423 16.39 -25.06 20.54
CA GLY A 423 15.60 -23.94 21.07
C GLY A 423 15.12 -24.12 22.51
N GLY A 424 14.29 -23.18 22.98
CA GLY A 424 13.74 -23.17 24.35
C GLY A 424 14.71 -22.69 25.44
N LYS A 425 15.79 -21.97 25.07
CA LYS A 425 16.80 -21.41 25.99
C LYS A 425 17.10 -19.93 25.71
N GLY A 426 16.08 -19.16 25.35
CA GLY A 426 16.26 -17.75 24.95
C GLY A 426 16.78 -17.59 23.53
N ARG A 427 16.82 -18.65 22.71
CA ARG A 427 17.08 -18.54 21.27
C ARG A 427 16.11 -19.41 20.49
N GLY A 428 15.60 -18.88 19.38
CA GLY A 428 14.59 -19.56 18.59
C GLY A 428 14.55 -19.10 17.14
N VAL A 429 14.07 -20.02 16.29
CA VAL A 429 13.70 -19.77 14.90
C VAL A 429 12.20 -19.90 14.71
N GLY A 430 11.64 -19.10 13.81
CA GLY A 430 10.24 -19.13 13.41
C GLY A 430 10.09 -18.76 11.94
N LEU A 431 8.98 -19.16 11.32
CA LEU A 431 8.69 -18.84 9.92
C LEU A 431 7.23 -18.45 9.74
N ALA A 432 6.96 -17.79 8.62
CA ALA A 432 5.63 -17.41 8.20
C ALA A 432 5.57 -17.22 6.68
N SER A 433 4.40 -17.47 6.11
CA SER A 433 4.15 -17.29 4.68
C SER A 433 2.98 -16.35 4.40
N CYS A 434 2.98 -15.75 3.21
CA CYS A 434 1.86 -14.93 2.77
C CYS A 434 1.54 -15.13 1.28
N ILE A 435 0.33 -14.73 0.91
CA ILE A 435 -0.11 -14.49 -0.47
C ILE A 435 -0.54 -13.02 -0.57
N HIS A 436 -0.17 -12.33 -1.63
CA HIS A 436 -0.62 -10.97 -1.91
C HIS A 436 -1.06 -10.82 -3.36
N VAL A 437 -2.04 -9.95 -3.59
CA VAL A 437 -2.50 -9.60 -4.95
C VAL A 437 -1.45 -8.82 -5.73
N SER A 438 -1.60 -8.77 -7.04
CA SER A 438 -0.78 -7.95 -7.94
C SER A 438 -1.72 -7.21 -8.88
N GLY A 439 -2.30 -6.13 -8.38
CA GLY A 439 -3.56 -5.58 -8.90
C GLY A 439 -4.76 -6.16 -8.16
N ASN A 440 -5.69 -5.31 -7.74
CA ASN A 440 -6.90 -5.74 -7.05
C ASN A 440 -8.10 -5.04 -7.67
N LYS A 441 -8.93 -5.79 -8.38
CA LYS A 441 -10.24 -5.35 -8.87
C LYS A 441 -11.17 -5.04 -7.69
N GLY A 442 -12.18 -4.21 -7.92
CA GLY A 442 -13.07 -3.73 -6.87
C GLY A 442 -12.55 -2.51 -6.12
N PHE A 443 -11.41 -1.93 -6.53
CA PHE A 443 -10.82 -0.81 -5.80
C PHE A 443 -11.70 0.45 -5.86
N SER A 444 -12.37 0.69 -6.99
CA SER A 444 -13.28 1.83 -7.20
C SER A 444 -14.49 1.40 -8.01
N VAL A 445 -15.53 0.91 -7.32
CA VAL A 445 -16.80 0.46 -7.94
C VAL A 445 -17.53 1.57 -8.72
N GLU A 446 -17.13 2.82 -8.52
CA GLU A 446 -17.65 4.00 -9.23
C GLU A 446 -17.12 4.15 -10.67
N LEU A 447 -16.14 3.34 -11.12
CA LEU A 447 -15.57 3.40 -12.48
C LEU A 447 -16.48 2.81 -13.58
N GLY A 448 -17.57 2.12 -13.23
CA GLY A 448 -18.57 1.62 -14.17
C GLY A 448 -18.88 0.12 -14.03
N PRO A 449 -19.87 -0.37 -14.80
CA PRO A 449 -20.52 -1.67 -14.57
C PRO A 449 -19.63 -2.91 -14.77
N ASP A 450 -18.47 -2.78 -15.44
CA ASP A 450 -17.54 -3.88 -15.74
C ASP A 450 -16.23 -3.83 -14.92
N ASP A 451 -16.10 -2.88 -13.99
CA ASP A 451 -14.94 -2.63 -13.09
C ASP A 451 -13.60 -3.17 -13.62
N THR A 452 -13.16 -2.53 -14.70
CA THR A 452 -11.86 -2.81 -15.29
C THR A 452 -10.78 -2.12 -14.46
N ASP A 453 -9.65 -2.80 -14.23
CA ASP A 453 -8.42 -2.21 -13.70
C ASP A 453 -7.45 -1.96 -14.88
N PRO A 454 -7.57 -0.82 -15.59
CA PRO A 454 -6.79 -0.54 -16.79
C PRO A 454 -5.44 0.10 -16.47
N SER A 455 -4.50 -0.10 -17.38
CA SER A 455 -3.39 0.83 -17.59
C SER A 455 -3.20 1.06 -19.07
N SER A 456 -2.73 2.26 -19.40
CA SER A 456 -2.34 2.65 -20.75
C SER A 456 -0.93 3.22 -20.75
N GLY A 457 -0.24 3.08 -21.87
CA GLY A 457 1.09 3.62 -22.11
C GLY A 457 1.25 4.10 -23.54
N VAL A 458 2.06 5.15 -23.72
CA VAL A 458 2.50 5.63 -25.04
C VAL A 458 4.02 5.67 -25.04
N VAL A 459 4.65 5.14 -26.08
CA VAL A 459 6.10 5.18 -26.30
C VAL A 459 6.37 6.07 -27.50
N ARG A 460 7.23 7.07 -27.34
CA ARG A 460 7.54 8.07 -28.38
C ARG A 460 9.04 8.09 -28.63
N VAL A 461 9.44 8.01 -29.89
CA VAL A 461 10.84 8.05 -30.33
C VAL A 461 11.08 9.30 -31.16
N ASP A 462 12.03 10.12 -30.73
CA ASP A 462 12.37 11.38 -31.40
C ASP A 462 13.48 11.24 -32.45
N GLU A 463 13.76 12.33 -33.15
CA GLU A 463 14.79 12.42 -34.17
C GLU A 463 16.22 12.22 -33.65
N GLU A 464 16.46 12.28 -32.34
CA GLU A 464 17.74 11.98 -31.70
C GLU A 464 17.82 10.50 -31.27
N GLY A 465 16.73 9.75 -31.42
CA GLY A 465 16.59 8.37 -30.96
C GLY A 465 16.42 8.27 -29.44
N LYS A 466 16.00 9.34 -28.76
CA LYS A 466 15.55 9.28 -27.37
C LYS A 466 14.12 8.76 -27.32
N VAL A 467 13.80 8.10 -26.22
CA VAL A 467 12.51 7.44 -26.02
C VAL A 467 11.82 8.01 -24.80
N GLU A 468 10.62 8.54 -24.96
CA GLU A 468 9.75 8.92 -23.85
C GLU A 468 8.66 7.87 -23.62
N ILE A 469 8.43 7.50 -22.36
CA ILE A 469 7.33 6.63 -21.96
C ILE A 469 6.32 7.45 -21.18
N TRP A 470 5.15 7.67 -21.77
CA TRP A 470 4.05 8.37 -21.11
C TRP A 470 3.12 7.35 -20.47
N SER A 471 2.91 7.46 -19.16
CA SER A 471 2.09 6.54 -18.38
C SER A 471 1.32 7.29 -17.29
N GLY A 472 0.10 6.83 -17.03
CA GLY A 472 -0.70 7.29 -15.89
C GLY A 472 -0.30 6.68 -14.55
N GLU A 473 0.71 5.80 -14.54
CA GLU A 473 1.20 5.15 -13.33
C GLU A 473 2.17 6.02 -12.54
N SER A 474 2.06 5.96 -11.22
CA SER A 474 2.81 6.80 -10.27
C SER A 474 4.07 6.11 -9.74
N ASP A 475 5.18 6.83 -9.64
CA ASP A 475 6.40 6.35 -8.98
C ASP A 475 6.56 6.98 -7.61
N LEU A 476 6.64 6.14 -6.58
CA LEU A 476 6.71 6.50 -5.16
C LEU A 476 8.10 6.32 -4.55
N GLY A 477 9.10 6.04 -5.40
CA GLY A 477 10.44 5.63 -4.98
C GLY A 477 10.66 4.12 -5.12
N GLN A 478 9.62 3.33 -5.43
CA GLN A 478 9.76 1.90 -5.71
C GLN A 478 10.46 1.59 -7.04
N GLY A 479 10.67 2.61 -7.90
CA GLY A 479 11.37 2.47 -9.17
C GLY A 479 10.47 2.05 -10.33
N ALA A 480 9.17 2.37 -10.27
CA ALA A 480 8.21 2.06 -11.32
C ALA A 480 8.62 2.65 -12.68
N THR A 481 9.12 3.88 -12.69
CA THR A 481 9.66 4.53 -13.90
C THR A 481 10.81 3.74 -14.53
N SER A 482 11.70 3.21 -13.69
CA SER A 482 12.82 2.39 -14.13
C SER A 482 12.35 1.04 -14.68
N VAL A 483 11.42 0.38 -13.98
CA VAL A 483 10.80 -0.89 -14.44
C VAL A 483 10.16 -0.71 -15.82
N MET A 484 9.40 0.36 -16.04
CA MET A 484 8.82 0.68 -17.34
C MET A 484 9.88 0.90 -18.42
N ALA A 485 10.93 1.67 -18.11
CA ALA A 485 12.06 1.89 -19.02
C ALA A 485 12.80 0.58 -19.39
N TYR A 486 13.04 -0.32 -18.43
CA TYR A 486 13.69 -1.60 -18.69
C TYR A 486 12.85 -2.54 -19.55
N ILE A 487 11.54 -2.59 -19.30
CA ILE A 487 10.60 -3.36 -20.12
C ILE A 487 10.63 -2.84 -21.56
N ALA A 488 10.49 -1.53 -21.77
CA ALA A 488 10.50 -0.94 -23.09
C ALA A 488 11.85 -1.10 -23.80
N SER A 489 12.96 -0.92 -23.08
CA SER A 489 14.33 -1.12 -23.59
C SER A 489 14.57 -2.56 -24.06
N GLU A 490 14.12 -3.57 -23.30
CA GLU A 490 14.23 -4.98 -23.68
C GLU A 490 13.48 -5.25 -25.00
N VAL A 491 12.25 -4.75 -25.11
CA VAL A 491 11.42 -4.88 -26.32
C VAL A 491 12.08 -4.20 -27.51
N MET A 492 12.41 -2.92 -27.38
CA MET A 492 12.84 -2.08 -28.50
C MET A 492 14.29 -2.33 -28.92
N GLY A 493 15.12 -2.91 -28.05
CA GLY A 493 16.56 -3.07 -28.31
C GLY A 493 17.34 -1.75 -28.35
N ILE A 494 16.83 -0.74 -27.65
CA ILE A 494 17.47 0.57 -27.46
C ILE A 494 18.06 0.60 -26.05
N PRO A 495 19.29 1.13 -25.85
CA PRO A 495 19.90 1.25 -24.53
C PRO A 495 19.04 2.08 -23.55
N VAL A 496 19.03 1.68 -22.28
CA VAL A 496 18.20 2.30 -21.24
C VAL A 496 18.50 3.79 -21.05
N ASP A 497 19.74 4.23 -21.24
CA ASP A 497 20.15 5.65 -21.09
C ASP A 497 19.49 6.59 -22.10
N ARG A 498 18.80 6.05 -23.12
CA ARG A 498 17.97 6.79 -24.06
C ARG A 498 16.52 6.96 -23.59
N PHE A 499 16.11 6.31 -22.51
CA PHE A 499 14.73 6.32 -22.03
C PHE A 499 14.51 7.38 -20.95
N LYS A 500 13.38 8.08 -21.05
CA LYS A 500 12.87 8.99 -20.03
C LYS A 500 11.42 8.67 -19.72
N VAL A 501 11.07 8.73 -18.43
CA VAL A 501 9.69 8.63 -17.97
C VAL A 501 9.34 9.93 -17.23
N PRO A 502 8.60 10.85 -17.85
CA PRO A 502 8.17 12.09 -17.19
C PRO A 502 7.24 11.84 -15.99
N PRO A 503 7.13 12.79 -15.05
CA PRO A 503 6.16 12.71 -13.96
C PRO A 503 4.73 12.57 -14.48
N THR A 504 3.89 11.84 -13.72
CA THR A 504 2.49 11.63 -14.08
C THR A 504 1.71 12.94 -14.02
N ASP A 505 1.04 13.30 -15.12
CA ASP A 505 0.24 14.51 -15.26
C ASP A 505 -1.08 14.19 -15.94
N THR A 506 -2.21 14.44 -15.27
CA THR A 506 -3.53 14.07 -15.79
C THR A 506 -3.97 14.86 -17.02
N GLY A 507 -3.25 15.93 -17.39
CA GLY A 507 -3.53 16.73 -18.59
C GLY A 507 -2.87 16.20 -19.87
N TYR A 508 -1.85 15.34 -19.74
CA TYR A 508 -1.06 14.86 -20.89
C TYR A 508 -0.88 13.34 -20.93
N MET A 509 -0.87 12.70 -19.77
CA MET A 509 -0.62 11.26 -19.68
C MET A 509 -1.89 10.46 -19.98
N PRO A 510 -1.76 9.27 -20.59
CA PRO A 510 -2.89 8.37 -20.70
C PRO A 510 -3.36 7.93 -19.30
N PHE A 511 -4.63 7.53 -19.19
CA PHE A 511 -5.21 7.11 -17.91
C PHE A 511 -4.44 5.94 -17.28
N GLY A 512 -4.20 6.03 -15.97
CA GLY A 512 -3.70 4.95 -15.13
C GLY A 512 -4.28 5.09 -13.73
N MET A 513 -4.49 3.96 -13.04
CA MET A 513 -5.05 4.02 -11.68
C MET A 513 -4.01 4.42 -10.63
N GLY A 514 -2.71 4.37 -10.92
CA GLY A 514 -1.66 4.74 -9.98
C GLY A 514 -1.18 3.58 -9.10
N ALA A 515 -0.42 3.93 -8.06
CA ALA A 515 0.40 2.98 -7.31
C ALA A 515 -0.32 2.39 -6.08
N PHE A 516 -0.97 1.25 -6.20
CA PHE A 516 -1.52 0.50 -5.06
C PHE A 516 -1.59 -1.01 -5.39
N ALA A 517 -1.87 -1.85 -4.38
CA ALA A 517 -2.06 -3.30 -4.55
C ALA A 517 -0.95 -4.00 -5.36
N SER A 518 0.28 -3.48 -5.31
CA SER A 518 1.44 -3.97 -6.07
C SER A 518 1.18 -4.14 -7.58
N ARG A 519 0.34 -3.28 -8.15
CA ARG A 519 -0.21 -3.46 -9.51
C ARG A 519 0.71 -3.02 -10.64
N ILE A 520 1.59 -2.04 -10.43
CA ILE A 520 2.25 -1.32 -11.52
C ILE A 520 3.09 -2.25 -12.41
N THR A 521 3.93 -3.12 -11.84
CA THR A 521 4.76 -4.02 -12.65
C THR A 521 3.92 -4.93 -13.54
N LEU A 522 2.78 -5.42 -13.04
CA LEU A 522 1.88 -6.27 -13.83
C LEU A 522 1.12 -5.45 -14.89
N ILE A 523 0.33 -4.48 -14.42
CA ILE A 523 -0.67 -3.81 -15.26
C ILE A 523 -0.01 -2.72 -16.12
N GLY A 524 0.71 -1.81 -15.46
CA GLY A 524 1.48 -0.75 -16.11
C GLY A 524 2.61 -1.30 -16.98
N GLY A 525 3.34 -2.30 -16.47
CA GLY A 525 4.40 -2.96 -17.21
C GLY A 525 3.91 -3.65 -18.48
N ASN A 526 2.75 -4.33 -18.45
CA ASN A 526 2.16 -4.89 -19.67
C ASN A 526 1.69 -3.81 -20.65
N ALA A 527 1.07 -2.73 -20.17
CA ALA A 527 0.65 -1.63 -21.04
C ALA A 527 1.84 -1.00 -21.76
N VAL A 528 2.95 -0.75 -21.03
CA VAL A 528 4.20 -0.23 -21.62
C VAL A 528 4.86 -1.25 -22.55
N LYS A 529 4.83 -2.55 -22.22
CA LYS A 529 5.34 -3.60 -23.11
C LYS A 529 4.60 -3.59 -24.45
N LEU A 530 3.27 -3.50 -24.45
CA LEU A 530 2.45 -3.41 -25.67
C LEU A 530 2.74 -2.14 -26.46
N ALA A 531 2.86 -0.99 -25.78
CA ALA A 531 3.21 0.28 -26.41
C ALA A 531 4.60 0.24 -27.06
N ALA A 532 5.57 -0.37 -26.39
CA ALA A 532 6.92 -0.56 -26.91
C ALA A 532 6.95 -1.54 -28.09
N GLU A 533 6.13 -2.60 -28.08
CA GLU A 533 6.00 -3.53 -29.19
C GLU A 533 5.40 -2.85 -30.42
N ASP A 534 4.43 -1.97 -30.23
CA ASP A 534 3.83 -1.16 -31.29
C ASP A 534 4.81 -0.14 -31.87
N ALA A 535 5.47 0.64 -31.01
CA ALA A 535 6.49 1.61 -31.43
C ALA A 535 7.65 0.91 -32.17
N ARG A 536 8.06 -0.28 -31.72
CA ARG A 536 9.08 -1.08 -32.38
C ARG A 536 8.68 -1.53 -33.78
N ARG A 537 7.41 -1.92 -33.99
CA ARG A 537 6.90 -2.26 -35.33
C ARG A 537 6.94 -1.03 -36.24
N ASN A 538 6.37 0.08 -35.79
CA ASN A 538 6.34 1.33 -36.56
C ASN A 538 7.76 1.82 -36.93
N LEU A 539 8.72 1.65 -36.02
CA LEU A 539 10.12 1.97 -36.28
C LEU A 539 10.77 1.05 -37.33
N LEU A 540 10.48 -0.25 -37.30
CA LEU A 540 10.98 -1.20 -38.31
C LEU A 540 10.34 -0.97 -39.68
N ASP A 541 9.06 -0.61 -39.73
CA ASP A 541 8.36 -0.29 -40.97
C ASP A 541 8.95 0.97 -41.61
N ALA A 542 9.18 2.02 -40.82
CA ALA A 542 9.87 3.23 -41.30
C ALA A 542 11.31 2.97 -41.77
N ALA A 543 12.02 2.07 -41.08
CA ALA A 543 13.37 1.67 -41.48
C ALA A 543 13.36 0.84 -42.77
N ALA A 544 12.35 0.00 -42.97
CA ALA A 544 12.21 -0.83 -44.16
C ALA A 544 12.11 0.02 -45.43
N GLU A 545 11.31 1.08 -45.39
CA GLU A 545 11.22 2.08 -46.46
C GLU A 545 12.57 2.78 -46.69
N SER A 546 13.23 3.21 -45.62
CA SER A 546 14.48 3.99 -45.68
C SER A 546 15.70 3.18 -46.12
N MET A 547 15.71 1.88 -45.86
CA MET A 547 16.84 0.97 -46.14
C MET A 547 16.61 0.09 -47.38
N GLU A 548 15.38 0.08 -47.91
CA GLU A 548 14.92 -0.83 -48.97
C GLU A 548 15.15 -2.31 -48.59
N ILE A 549 14.78 -2.67 -47.35
CA ILE A 549 14.86 -4.04 -46.81
C ILE A 549 13.52 -4.36 -46.14
N PRO A 550 12.92 -5.55 -46.36
CA PRO A 550 11.71 -5.95 -45.66
C PRO A 550 11.82 -5.85 -44.13
N ALA A 551 10.78 -5.36 -43.44
CA ALA A 551 10.80 -5.15 -41.99
C ALA A 551 11.06 -6.44 -41.19
N ASP A 552 10.62 -7.60 -41.69
CA ASP A 552 10.86 -8.90 -41.08
C ASP A 552 12.31 -9.41 -41.26
N GLU A 553 13.10 -8.79 -42.14
CA GLU A 553 14.54 -8.99 -42.28
C GLU A 553 15.38 -7.99 -41.46
N LEU A 554 14.74 -7.04 -40.77
CA LEU A 554 15.38 -6.05 -39.91
C LEU A 554 15.27 -6.42 -38.42
N GLU A 555 16.24 -5.97 -37.65
CA GLU A 555 16.23 -6.02 -36.19
C GLU A 555 16.79 -4.73 -35.59
N ILE A 556 16.42 -4.42 -34.34
CA ILE A 556 16.99 -3.32 -33.57
C ILE A 556 17.91 -3.88 -32.49
N VAL A 557 19.17 -3.46 -32.50
CA VAL A 557 20.20 -3.88 -31.56
C VAL A 557 21.04 -2.68 -31.15
N GLU A 558 21.13 -2.41 -29.84
CA GLU A 558 21.88 -1.29 -29.26
C GLU A 558 21.55 0.08 -29.91
N GLY A 559 20.26 0.31 -30.22
CA GLY A 559 19.81 1.58 -30.81
C GLY A 559 20.13 1.76 -32.29
N GLU A 560 20.52 0.68 -32.98
CA GLU A 560 20.69 0.64 -34.43
C GLU A 560 19.71 -0.35 -35.05
N VAL A 561 19.00 0.08 -36.10
CA VAL A 561 18.28 -0.84 -36.99
C VAL A 561 19.28 -1.45 -37.95
N ARG A 562 19.33 -2.77 -38.08
CA ARG A 562 20.25 -3.47 -38.97
C ARG A 562 19.59 -4.65 -39.68
N ALA A 563 20.11 -5.01 -40.85
CA ALA A 563 19.69 -6.22 -41.54
C ALA A 563 20.21 -7.47 -40.83
N LYS A 564 19.33 -8.47 -40.60
CA LYS A 564 19.68 -9.72 -39.90
C LYS A 564 20.78 -10.51 -40.61
N ALA A 565 20.71 -10.59 -41.94
CA ALA A 565 21.67 -11.34 -42.76
C ALA A 565 22.96 -10.56 -43.03
N LEU A 566 22.92 -9.23 -42.92
CA LEU A 566 24.02 -8.34 -43.31
C LEU A 566 24.15 -7.16 -42.33
N PRO A 567 24.62 -7.40 -41.08
CA PRO A 567 24.56 -6.42 -39.98
C PRO A 567 25.27 -5.08 -40.25
N GLU A 568 26.17 -5.01 -41.23
CA GLU A 568 26.80 -3.76 -41.67
C GLU A 568 25.84 -2.83 -42.42
N ARG A 569 24.73 -3.35 -42.98
CA ARG A 569 23.61 -2.52 -43.44
C ARG A 569 22.79 -2.12 -42.23
N LYS A 570 23.11 -0.96 -41.67
CA LYS A 570 22.50 -0.43 -40.46
C LYS A 570 22.26 1.06 -40.52
N MET A 571 21.34 1.52 -39.67
CA MET A 571 20.92 2.90 -39.52
C MET A 571 20.61 3.18 -38.05
N ALA A 572 21.07 4.31 -37.51
CA ALA A 572 20.74 4.70 -36.15
C ALA A 572 19.24 4.98 -36.03
N VAL A 573 18.62 4.63 -34.90
CA VAL A 573 17.16 4.83 -34.70
C VAL A 573 16.74 6.28 -34.96
N GLY A 574 17.49 7.28 -34.46
CA GLY A 574 17.18 8.68 -34.73
C GLY A 574 17.28 9.07 -36.22
N GLU A 575 18.14 8.39 -37.01
CA GLU A 575 18.17 8.61 -38.45
C GLU A 575 16.94 8.04 -39.15
N VAL A 576 16.44 6.89 -38.71
CA VAL A 576 15.16 6.34 -39.21
C VAL A 576 14.03 7.33 -38.96
N VAL A 577 13.92 7.86 -37.74
CA VAL A 577 12.89 8.85 -37.38
C VAL A 577 13.01 10.11 -38.23
N ARG A 578 14.23 10.63 -38.46
CA ARG A 578 14.44 11.79 -39.35
C ARG A 578 13.99 11.55 -40.79
N ARG A 579 14.22 10.34 -41.32
CA ARG A 579 13.81 9.97 -42.68
C ARG A 579 12.29 9.75 -42.78
N ALA A 580 11.66 9.25 -41.72
CA ALA A 580 10.21 9.14 -41.63
C ALA A 580 9.51 10.52 -41.61
N GLY A 581 10.19 11.56 -41.11
CA GLY A 581 9.71 12.95 -41.13
C GLY A 581 8.77 13.31 -39.97
N SER A 582 8.52 12.40 -39.04
CA SER A 582 7.76 12.62 -37.81
C SER A 582 8.26 11.70 -36.70
N VAL A 583 7.93 12.03 -35.44
CA VAL A 583 8.14 11.13 -34.30
C VAL A 583 7.49 9.77 -34.56
N ILE A 584 8.13 8.71 -34.09
CA ILE A 584 7.56 7.37 -34.13
C ILE A 584 6.88 7.11 -32.78
N GLU A 585 5.61 6.76 -32.80
CA GLU A 585 4.81 6.52 -31.60
C GLU A 585 4.27 5.09 -31.59
N GLY A 586 3.99 4.58 -30.41
CA GLY A 586 3.26 3.33 -30.22
C GLY A 586 2.40 3.39 -28.97
N GLU A 587 1.25 2.72 -29.02
CA GLU A 587 0.25 2.75 -27.96
C GLU A 587 0.00 1.35 -27.40
N GLY A 588 -0.26 1.30 -26.10
CA GLY A 588 -0.55 0.06 -25.39
C GLY A 588 -1.60 0.26 -24.33
N LYS A 589 -2.57 -0.66 -24.29
CA LYS A 589 -3.59 -0.73 -23.25
C LYS A 589 -3.64 -2.16 -22.75
N TRP A 590 -3.64 -2.31 -21.42
CA TRP A 590 -3.84 -3.60 -20.79
C TRP A 590 -4.94 -3.51 -19.75
N LEU A 591 -5.82 -4.52 -19.75
CA LEU A 591 -6.93 -4.65 -18.81
C LEU A 591 -6.68 -5.87 -17.95
N ALA A 592 -6.66 -5.69 -16.63
CA ALA A 592 -6.55 -6.83 -15.74
C ALA A 592 -7.73 -7.79 -15.92
N GLY A 593 -7.43 -9.07 -15.94
CA GLY A 593 -8.42 -10.13 -15.76
C GLY A 593 -8.89 -10.22 -14.30
N GLY A 594 -9.79 -11.16 -14.03
CA GLY A 594 -10.42 -11.32 -12.71
C GLY A 594 -11.78 -10.63 -12.60
N ASP A 595 -12.36 -10.71 -11.41
CA ASP A 595 -13.73 -10.35 -11.07
C ASP A 595 -13.76 -9.38 -9.90
N VAL A 596 -14.77 -8.50 -9.86
CA VAL A 596 -15.14 -7.83 -8.61
C VAL A 596 -15.72 -8.87 -7.67
N LEU A 597 -15.31 -8.83 -6.40
CA LEU A 597 -15.93 -9.67 -5.40
C LEU A 597 -17.42 -9.32 -5.27
N ASP A 598 -18.28 -10.34 -5.24
CA ASP A 598 -19.71 -10.14 -5.03
C ASP A 598 -20.03 -9.72 -3.58
N LYS A 599 -21.33 -9.56 -3.27
CA LYS A 599 -21.79 -9.18 -1.93
C LYS A 599 -21.40 -10.20 -0.85
N GLU A 600 -21.26 -11.46 -1.22
CA GLU A 600 -20.81 -12.53 -0.32
C GLU A 600 -19.28 -12.59 -0.25
N LYS A 601 -18.56 -11.75 -0.98
CA LYS A 601 -17.09 -11.71 -1.10
C LYS A 601 -16.50 -12.90 -1.87
N TYR A 602 -17.22 -13.43 -2.86
CA TYR A 602 -16.74 -14.48 -3.76
C TYR A 602 -16.28 -13.89 -5.10
N GLY A 603 -15.21 -14.43 -5.69
CA GLY A 603 -14.69 -14.02 -7.00
C GLY A 603 -13.17 -14.05 -7.06
N ASN A 604 -12.59 -13.77 -8.23
CA ASN A 604 -11.13 -13.72 -8.42
C ASN A 604 -10.62 -12.26 -8.52
N PRO A 605 -10.25 -11.59 -7.42
CA PRO A 605 -10.01 -10.15 -7.40
C PRO A 605 -8.70 -9.71 -8.09
N SER A 606 -7.82 -10.65 -8.45
CA SER A 606 -6.56 -10.35 -9.13
C SER A 606 -6.33 -11.31 -10.29
N THR A 607 -5.57 -10.83 -11.29
CA THR A 607 -5.05 -11.68 -12.37
C THR A 607 -3.93 -12.58 -11.87
N THR A 608 -3.07 -12.08 -10.99
CA THR A 608 -1.88 -12.80 -10.48
C THR A 608 -1.70 -12.59 -8.98
N TYR A 609 -0.98 -13.53 -8.35
CA TYR A 609 -0.75 -13.52 -6.91
C TYR A 609 0.72 -13.78 -6.61
N SER A 610 1.30 -12.96 -5.75
CA SER A 610 2.69 -13.06 -5.30
C SER A 610 2.73 -13.78 -3.96
N PHE A 611 3.79 -14.55 -3.73
CA PHE A 611 3.94 -15.34 -2.51
C PHE A 611 5.29 -15.06 -1.86
N SER A 612 5.38 -15.27 -0.56
CA SER A 612 6.66 -15.27 0.12
C SER A 612 6.61 -16.14 1.38
N THR A 613 7.81 -16.56 1.81
CA THR A 613 8.04 -17.14 3.13
C THR A 613 9.22 -16.42 3.75
N HIS A 614 9.05 -15.96 4.98
CA HIS A 614 10.14 -15.40 5.78
C HIS A 614 10.41 -16.31 6.96
N GLY A 615 11.67 -16.41 7.34
CA GLY A 615 12.10 -16.99 8.60
C GLY A 615 12.93 -15.98 9.39
N ALA A 616 12.80 -16.02 10.71
CA ALA A 616 13.50 -15.16 11.64
C ALA A 616 14.23 -16.01 12.69
N GLU A 617 15.45 -15.59 13.03
CA GLU A 617 16.18 -16.08 14.20
C GLU A 617 16.22 -14.96 15.24
N VAL A 618 15.87 -15.28 16.49
CA VAL A 618 15.83 -14.33 17.60
C VAL A 618 16.56 -14.83 18.82
N GLU A 619 17.04 -13.89 19.62
CA GLU A 619 17.44 -14.08 21.01
C GLU A 619 16.47 -13.33 21.92
N VAL A 620 16.07 -13.96 23.01
CA VAL A 620 15.18 -13.41 24.03
C VAL A 620 15.90 -13.48 25.36
N ASP A 621 16.09 -12.33 25.99
CA ASP A 621 16.48 -12.27 27.38
C ASP A 621 15.26 -12.64 28.25
N MET A 622 15.33 -13.82 28.87
CA MET A 622 14.23 -14.38 29.65
C MET A 622 13.97 -13.65 30.99
N GLU A 623 14.86 -12.77 31.42
CA GLU A 623 14.72 -11.97 32.64
C GLU A 623 14.18 -10.56 32.35
N THR A 624 14.50 -9.99 31.18
CA THR A 624 14.10 -8.62 30.82
C THR A 624 13.01 -8.55 29.75
N GLY A 625 12.76 -9.64 29.02
CA GLY A 625 11.84 -9.69 27.89
C GLY A 625 12.37 -9.02 26.62
N VAL A 626 13.60 -8.49 26.65
CA VAL A 626 14.20 -7.85 25.47
C VAL A 626 14.46 -8.90 24.40
N VAL A 627 14.01 -8.60 23.17
CA VAL A 627 14.17 -9.46 22.01
C VAL A 627 15.14 -8.81 21.02
N THR A 628 16.13 -9.58 20.58
CA THR A 628 17.05 -9.20 19.49
C THR A 628 16.78 -10.08 18.29
N VAL A 629 16.51 -9.47 17.12
CA VAL A 629 16.42 -10.20 15.85
C VAL A 629 17.85 -10.41 15.32
N LEU A 630 18.29 -11.65 15.26
CA LEU A 630 19.67 -12.00 14.90
C LEU A 630 19.88 -12.09 13.39
N GLY A 631 18.84 -12.47 12.65
CA GLY A 631 18.91 -12.64 11.20
C GLY A 631 17.55 -13.00 10.62
N ILE A 632 17.37 -12.65 9.36
CA ILE A 632 16.15 -12.89 8.60
C ILE A 632 16.53 -13.57 7.29
N CYS A 633 15.78 -14.61 6.90
CA CYS A 633 15.89 -15.27 5.60
C CYS A 633 14.55 -15.21 4.87
N CYS A 634 14.54 -14.82 3.60
CA CYS A 634 13.29 -14.60 2.85
C CYS A 634 13.32 -15.22 1.45
N GLY A 635 12.39 -16.13 1.16
CA GLY A 635 12.07 -16.55 -0.20
C GLY A 635 10.87 -15.78 -0.76
N HIS A 636 10.97 -15.26 -1.98
CA HIS A 636 9.89 -14.51 -2.65
C HIS A 636 9.57 -15.10 -4.03
N ASP A 637 8.29 -15.14 -4.39
CA ASP A 637 7.81 -15.46 -5.75
C ASP A 637 7.21 -14.22 -6.41
N PRO A 638 8.04 -13.39 -7.07
CA PRO A 638 7.58 -12.27 -7.89
C PRO A 638 7.26 -12.71 -9.33
N GLY A 639 7.19 -14.01 -9.63
CA GLY A 639 7.32 -14.46 -11.01
C GLY A 639 8.67 -14.02 -11.56
N ARG A 640 8.72 -13.34 -12.71
CA ARG A 640 9.96 -12.76 -13.24
C ARG A 640 10.39 -11.49 -12.50
N VAL A 641 11.64 -11.42 -12.07
CA VAL A 641 12.27 -10.19 -11.59
C VAL A 641 12.61 -9.29 -12.79
N ILE A 642 12.09 -8.07 -12.83
CA ILE A 642 12.40 -7.11 -13.90
C ILE A 642 13.76 -6.44 -13.68
N ASN A 643 13.99 -5.91 -12.49
CA ASN A 643 15.28 -5.32 -12.09
C ASN A 643 15.71 -5.93 -10.76
N ARG A 644 16.84 -6.64 -10.77
CA ARG A 644 17.31 -7.35 -9.58
C ARG A 644 17.65 -6.40 -8.43
N LEU A 645 18.44 -5.36 -8.69
CA LEU A 645 18.82 -4.39 -7.65
C LEU A 645 17.60 -3.69 -7.01
N GLY A 646 16.59 -3.35 -7.82
CA GLY A 646 15.36 -2.75 -7.32
C GLY A 646 14.50 -3.72 -6.51
N ALA A 647 14.46 -5.00 -6.91
CA ALA A 647 13.74 -6.03 -6.18
C ALA A 647 14.36 -6.29 -4.80
N GLU A 648 15.69 -6.35 -4.71
CA GLU A 648 16.45 -6.50 -3.47
C GLU A 648 16.11 -5.36 -2.50
N GLY A 649 16.20 -4.10 -2.96
CA GLY A 649 15.84 -2.94 -2.13
C GLY A 649 14.37 -2.90 -1.69
N GLN A 650 13.43 -3.41 -2.51
CA GLN A 650 12.03 -3.54 -2.10
C GLN A 650 11.82 -4.59 -1.01
N VAL A 651 12.59 -5.69 -1.06
CA VAL A 651 12.59 -6.75 -0.05
C VAL A 651 13.15 -6.21 1.26
N GLU A 652 14.35 -5.66 1.23
CA GLU A 652 15.03 -5.10 2.41
C GLU A 652 14.16 -4.05 3.12
N GLY A 653 13.63 -3.07 2.36
CA GLY A 653 12.77 -2.04 2.92
C GLY A 653 11.43 -2.58 3.45
N GLY A 654 10.86 -3.63 2.82
CA GLY A 654 9.64 -4.27 3.30
C GLY A 654 9.85 -5.04 4.61
N VAL A 655 10.96 -5.77 4.70
CA VAL A 655 11.35 -6.54 5.88
C VAL A 655 11.64 -5.63 7.06
N VAL A 656 12.44 -4.56 6.87
CA VAL A 656 12.75 -3.61 7.94
C VAL A 656 11.48 -2.89 8.41
N GLN A 657 10.60 -2.47 7.49
CA GLN A 657 9.32 -1.85 7.85
C GLN A 657 8.42 -2.79 8.65
N GLY A 658 8.31 -4.07 8.27
CA GLY A 658 7.49 -5.04 9.00
C GLY A 658 8.07 -5.46 10.35
N MET A 659 9.39 -5.51 10.46
CA MET A 659 10.09 -5.70 11.73
C MET A 659 9.89 -4.49 12.66
N SER A 660 10.01 -3.28 12.13
CA SER A 660 9.75 -2.03 12.85
C SER A 660 8.31 -1.99 13.38
N PHE A 661 7.33 -2.34 12.55
CA PHE A 661 5.94 -2.53 12.96
C PHE A 661 5.78 -3.59 14.06
N ALA A 662 6.47 -4.72 13.96
CA ALA A 662 6.34 -5.79 14.96
C ALA A 662 6.91 -5.38 16.33
N MET A 663 8.05 -4.71 16.34
CA MET A 663 8.88 -4.58 17.54
C MET A 663 8.75 -3.24 18.26
N MET A 664 8.50 -2.14 17.55
CA MET A 664 8.73 -0.80 18.10
C MET A 664 7.66 0.24 17.77
N GLU A 665 7.05 0.18 16.59
CA GLU A 665 6.09 1.21 16.18
C GLU A 665 4.80 1.15 17.00
N GLY A 666 4.12 2.30 17.12
CA GLY A 666 2.79 2.34 17.70
C GLY A 666 2.32 3.74 18.07
N LEU A 667 1.14 4.11 17.57
CA LEU A 667 0.37 5.23 18.10
C LEU A 667 -0.51 4.67 19.21
N ALA A 668 -0.24 5.05 20.46
CA ALA A 668 -0.98 4.54 21.61
C ALA A 668 -2.13 5.50 21.96
N PRO A 669 -3.40 5.16 21.62
CA PRO A 669 -4.53 5.95 22.04
C PRO A 669 -4.76 5.80 23.55
N LEU A 670 -5.06 6.91 24.22
CA LEU A 670 -5.53 6.96 25.60
C LEU A 670 -6.68 7.96 25.67
N GLU A 671 -7.88 7.48 25.98
CA GLU A 671 -9.09 8.32 26.06
C GLU A 671 -9.28 9.20 24.80
N GLY A 672 -9.06 8.62 23.61
CA GLY A 672 -9.18 9.31 22.33
C GLY A 672 -8.02 10.24 21.95
N HIS A 673 -7.02 10.39 22.83
CA HIS A 673 -5.81 11.17 22.55
C HIS A 673 -4.65 10.25 22.15
N LEU A 674 -3.92 10.63 21.11
CA LEU A 674 -2.74 9.89 20.69
C LEU A 674 -1.49 10.34 21.45
N ARG A 675 -0.74 9.37 21.98
CA ARG A 675 0.69 9.50 22.28
C ARG A 675 1.50 9.14 21.03
N GLY A 676 2.74 9.63 20.90
CA GLY A 676 3.55 9.31 19.72
C GLY A 676 3.50 10.34 18.60
N LYS A 677 3.24 11.62 18.87
CA LYS A 677 3.08 12.66 17.83
C LYS A 677 4.40 13.20 17.25
N ASN A 678 5.48 12.44 17.39
CA ASN A 678 6.84 12.79 16.99
C ASN A 678 7.67 11.50 16.89
N PHE A 679 8.86 11.55 16.28
CA PHE A 679 9.76 10.38 16.17
C PHE A 679 10.64 10.12 17.40
N HIS A 680 10.46 10.87 18.49
CA HIS A 680 11.02 10.49 19.79
C HIS A 680 10.17 9.42 20.47
N ASP A 681 8.84 9.55 20.37
CA ASP A 681 7.87 8.65 20.98
C ASP A 681 7.35 7.57 19.98
N TYR A 682 7.18 7.92 18.70
CA TYR A 682 6.88 6.97 17.63
C TYR A 682 8.19 6.44 17.05
N LEU A 683 8.68 5.35 17.62
CA LEU A 683 9.95 4.75 17.24
C LEU A 683 9.84 4.07 15.88
N ILE A 684 10.81 4.32 15.01
CA ILE A 684 11.01 3.62 13.74
C ILE A 684 12.41 3.03 13.70
N ALA A 685 12.56 1.91 13.00
CA ALA A 685 13.83 1.20 12.96
C ALA A 685 14.94 2.08 12.36
N THR A 686 16.08 2.10 13.04
CA THR A 686 17.32 2.72 12.55
C THR A 686 18.18 1.69 11.82
N SER A 687 19.29 2.13 11.23
CA SER A 687 20.28 1.21 10.65
C SER A 687 20.91 0.27 11.69
N MET A 688 20.85 0.59 12.98
CA MET A 688 21.38 -0.25 14.05
C MET A 688 20.41 -1.37 14.45
N ASP A 689 19.14 -1.23 14.11
CA ASP A 689 18.09 -2.22 14.41
C ASP A 689 17.93 -3.24 13.28
N ALA A 690 18.33 -2.87 12.06
CA ALA A 690 18.24 -3.72 10.88
C ALA A 690 19.19 -4.93 10.99
N PRO A 691 18.67 -6.18 11.02
CA PRO A 691 19.51 -7.37 11.06
C PRO A 691 20.05 -7.68 9.67
N PRO A 692 20.99 -8.63 9.53
CA PRO A 692 21.29 -9.24 8.25
C PRO A 692 20.03 -9.85 7.62
N ILE A 693 19.75 -9.50 6.36
CA ILE A 693 18.60 -9.99 5.58
C ILE A 693 19.12 -10.78 4.39
N GLU A 694 18.98 -12.09 4.46
CA GLU A 694 19.24 -12.99 3.34
C GLU A 694 17.96 -13.22 2.54
N HIS A 695 18.06 -13.25 1.21
CA HIS A 695 16.89 -13.42 0.36
C HIS A 695 17.18 -14.05 -1.00
N ASP A 696 16.18 -14.73 -1.55
CA ASP A 696 16.21 -15.24 -2.92
C ASP A 696 14.84 -15.13 -3.63
N PHE A 697 14.86 -15.16 -4.96
CA PHE A 697 13.70 -15.00 -5.83
C PHE A 697 13.41 -16.27 -6.62
N PHE A 698 12.21 -16.81 -6.44
CA PHE A 698 11.71 -18.01 -7.09
C PHE A 698 10.80 -17.63 -8.26
N GLU A 699 11.36 -17.69 -9.47
CA GLU A 699 10.65 -17.20 -10.66
C GLU A 699 9.64 -18.21 -11.20
N SER A 700 8.40 -18.15 -10.71
CA SER A 700 7.31 -19.06 -11.14
C SER A 700 6.78 -18.79 -12.57
N MET A 701 7.25 -17.72 -13.21
CA MET A 701 6.93 -17.28 -14.58
C MET A 701 5.43 -17.21 -14.84
N ASP A 702 4.77 -16.20 -14.28
CA ASP A 702 3.32 -16.05 -14.38
C ASP A 702 2.85 -15.82 -15.83
N PRO A 703 1.81 -16.51 -16.31
CA PRO A 703 1.38 -16.40 -17.72
C PRO A 703 0.87 -15.01 -18.12
N TYR A 704 0.53 -14.14 -17.17
CA TYR A 704 -0.07 -12.83 -17.45
C TYR A 704 0.90 -11.66 -17.25
N GLY A 705 2.06 -11.91 -16.66
CA GLY A 705 3.08 -10.89 -16.38
C GLY A 705 3.90 -10.46 -17.58
N PRO A 706 4.40 -9.21 -17.65
CA PRO A 706 5.42 -8.86 -18.64
C PRO A 706 6.66 -9.71 -18.36
N TYR A 707 7.03 -10.55 -19.33
CA TYR A 707 8.09 -11.56 -19.17
C TYR A 707 7.87 -12.55 -18.03
N GLY A 708 6.66 -12.68 -17.49
CA GLY A 708 6.36 -13.54 -16.35
C GLY A 708 6.28 -12.86 -14.99
N ALA A 709 6.39 -11.52 -14.93
CA ALA A 709 6.48 -10.76 -13.67
C ALA A 709 5.15 -10.59 -12.93
N LYS A 710 5.23 -10.50 -11.61
CA LYS A 710 4.14 -10.19 -10.67
C LYS A 710 4.51 -8.97 -9.81
N GLY A 711 3.67 -8.64 -8.83
CA GLY A 711 4.00 -7.66 -7.79
C GLY A 711 5.09 -8.19 -6.83
N LEU A 712 5.73 -7.29 -6.08
CA LEU A 712 6.74 -7.68 -5.08
C LEU A 712 6.68 -6.81 -3.82
N ALA A 713 6.48 -5.50 -3.98
CA ALA A 713 6.63 -4.54 -2.90
C ALA A 713 5.85 -4.91 -1.63
N GLU A 714 4.58 -5.29 -1.72
CA GLU A 714 3.78 -5.57 -0.52
C GLU A 714 3.91 -7.00 0.01
N VAL A 715 4.37 -7.96 -0.79
CA VAL A 715 4.57 -9.33 -0.28
C VAL A 715 5.78 -9.39 0.69
N ALA A 716 6.71 -8.43 0.56
CA ALA A 716 7.91 -8.31 1.39
C ALA A 716 7.68 -7.81 2.83
N ILE A 717 6.49 -7.30 3.19
CA ILE A 717 6.22 -6.85 4.57
C ILE A 717 5.36 -7.84 5.37
N ASN A 718 4.56 -8.67 4.71
CA ASN A 718 3.47 -9.39 5.38
C ASN A 718 3.93 -10.50 6.35
N PRO A 719 4.93 -11.35 6.05
CA PRO A 719 5.23 -12.49 6.91
C PRO A 719 6.12 -12.17 8.11
N ILE A 720 6.93 -11.10 8.05
CA ILE A 720 8.02 -10.92 9.02
C ILE A 720 7.53 -10.79 10.47
N THR A 721 6.40 -10.11 10.70
CA THR A 721 5.80 -9.97 12.05
C THR A 721 5.47 -11.33 12.66
N ALA A 722 4.85 -12.22 11.89
CA ALA A 722 4.56 -13.59 12.33
C ALA A 722 5.83 -14.42 12.53
N ALA A 723 6.79 -14.33 11.61
CA ALA A 723 8.04 -15.08 11.69
C ALA A 723 8.81 -14.76 12.98
N ILE A 724 8.88 -13.48 13.35
CA ILE A 724 9.50 -13.03 14.62
C ILE A 724 8.71 -13.55 15.82
N CYS A 725 7.37 -13.41 15.83
CA CYS A 725 6.55 -13.89 16.95
C CYS A 725 6.63 -15.42 17.13
N ASN A 726 6.72 -16.17 16.03
CA ASN A 726 6.94 -17.62 16.05
C ASN A 726 8.33 -17.98 16.56
N ALA A 727 9.35 -17.18 16.21
CA ALA A 727 10.70 -17.37 16.71
C ALA A 727 10.77 -17.12 18.23
N ILE A 728 10.06 -16.11 18.74
CA ILE A 728 9.94 -15.83 20.19
C ILE A 728 9.22 -16.98 20.91
N TYR A 729 8.10 -17.46 20.37
CA TYR A 729 7.38 -18.60 20.93
C TYR A 729 8.28 -19.82 21.10
N HIS A 730 9.07 -20.13 20.07
CA HIS A 730 10.03 -21.21 20.13
C HIS A 730 11.25 -20.91 21.03
N ALA A 731 11.73 -19.66 21.08
CA ALA A 731 12.86 -19.26 21.93
C ALA A 731 12.57 -19.39 23.42
N THR A 732 11.35 -19.06 23.81
CA THR A 732 10.84 -19.05 25.19
C THR A 732 10.30 -20.42 25.62
N GLY A 733 10.07 -21.33 24.67
CA GLY A 733 9.49 -22.65 24.94
C GLY A 733 7.97 -22.64 25.12
N GLY A 734 7.26 -21.64 24.59
CA GLY A 734 5.80 -21.61 24.59
C GLY A 734 5.16 -20.24 24.83
N ALA A 735 5.92 -19.16 25.09
CA ALA A 735 5.35 -17.85 25.35
C ALA A 735 4.82 -17.22 24.05
N ARG A 736 3.50 -17.13 23.91
CA ARG A 736 2.84 -16.62 22.70
C ARG A 736 2.53 -15.14 22.82
N ILE A 737 3.13 -14.33 21.95
CA ILE A 737 2.75 -12.92 21.81
C ILE A 737 1.39 -12.83 21.11
N ARG A 738 0.36 -12.42 21.86
CA ARG A 738 -1.01 -12.25 21.36
C ARG A 738 -1.36 -10.82 20.98
N THR A 739 -0.61 -9.84 21.47
CA THR A 739 -0.82 -8.41 21.21
C THR A 739 0.48 -7.74 20.78
N LEU A 740 0.45 -7.03 19.67
CA LEU A 740 1.58 -6.20 19.19
C LEU A 740 1.56 -4.78 19.77
N PRO A 741 2.68 -4.03 19.78
CA PRO A 741 4.04 -4.49 19.43
C PRO A 741 4.65 -5.42 20.47
N VAL A 742 5.72 -6.12 20.09
CA VAL A 742 6.54 -7.00 20.95
C VAL A 742 7.38 -6.16 21.91
N SER A 743 6.73 -5.51 22.87
CA SER A 743 7.43 -4.79 23.93
C SER A 743 8.01 -5.77 24.98
N PRO A 744 9.11 -5.41 25.66
CA PRO A 744 9.70 -6.29 26.69
C PRO A 744 8.69 -6.68 27.78
N GLU A 745 7.80 -5.77 28.17
CA GLU A 745 6.77 -6.02 29.18
C GLU A 745 5.82 -7.13 28.72
N ARG A 746 5.34 -7.08 27.48
CA ARG A 746 4.45 -8.12 26.94
C ARG A 746 5.14 -9.47 26.76
N VAL A 747 6.44 -9.47 26.47
CA VAL A 747 7.22 -10.70 26.39
C VAL A 747 7.35 -11.34 27.77
N LEU A 748 7.62 -10.55 28.82
CA LEU A 748 7.67 -11.04 30.20
C LEU A 748 6.30 -11.57 30.67
N GLU A 749 5.23 -10.82 30.42
CA GLU A 749 3.85 -11.25 30.71
C GLU A 749 3.55 -12.61 30.05
N ALA A 750 3.88 -12.77 28.76
CA ALA A 750 3.67 -14.02 28.05
C ALA A 750 4.53 -15.18 28.59
N ILE A 751 5.76 -14.92 29.05
CA ILE A 751 6.63 -15.92 29.68
C ILE A 751 6.07 -16.35 31.04
N GLU A 752 5.56 -15.41 31.83
CA GLU A 752 4.91 -15.69 33.10
C GLU A 752 3.63 -16.51 32.91
N GLU A 753 2.79 -16.14 31.94
CA GLU A 753 1.59 -16.89 31.56
C GLU A 753 1.90 -18.32 31.14
N ALA A 754 2.94 -18.53 30.32
CA ALA A 754 3.33 -19.87 29.87
C ALA A 754 3.91 -20.77 30.99
N ARG A 755 4.27 -20.20 32.15
CA ARG A 755 4.78 -20.94 33.31
C ARG A 755 3.69 -21.32 34.31
N MET A 756 2.53 -20.65 34.25
CA MET A 756 1.36 -20.96 35.08
C MET A 756 0.61 -22.17 34.54
#